data_AF-A0A494RIS7-F1
#
_entry.id   AF-A0A494RIS7-F1
#
_cell.length_a   1.000
_cell.length_b   1.000
_cell.length_c   1.000
_cell.angle_alpha   90.00
_cell.angle_beta   90.00
_cell.angle_gamma   90.00
#
_symmetry.space_group_name_H-M   'P 1'
#
loop_
_entity.id
_entity.type
_entity.pdbx_description
1 polymer ?
#
loop_
_entity_poly.entity_id
_entity_poly.type
_entity_poly.pdbx_seq_one_letter_code
_entity_poly.pdbx_strand_id
1 'polypeptide(L)'
;MPAADRREFLAAAAASFGAALVMAGPVRAGSRVVRPAPERFPQGVASGDPQPDSVILWTRRPPVAGRDGGALTVETAEDEGFRRVVARASVTPLEAADWTCRALVAGLKPGRAYWYRFIDADGAASRTGRTFTAPNEDDAAAARFAFVSCQNINLGYATPYRRMIAEDADKPEAERLRFVLHLGDFIYEMIWSPKDQPTLQGRTVREIGPLPTGARVGTIQVPTTVADYRHVYQAYLADPDIQDARALWPFICVWDNHEFSNRCWQSQINYDGSRPAQSLKAAANQAWFEYIPARVRGATQGLERFLPPTVKDAPLTDFDADGLSHQADNQAAINSLQINRALRWGANVELILTDNRSFRSQAAAERADAAPFAVRGFPWYAAQDAVEVLDAGRALPGGAPETIRFGGQDLPNPRRDASPGSMLGARQKQWLKERLTGSTARWKLWGNSVGMLHRRTDWQNLPEGVEADWPSEGYGLYGTDDWCGYPAERRELLAFLEAQGVTNVATLVGDRHSFFAGLLSPDLPPRAYRPTAAEFVVGSISTPSSFEAAEAALPLDRPLSPAYLHRPAEGGPVQPAMNLAVRHGVRACYALKATGRVEDALAVSNPEVAPHLAFADLGGHGYAVVVASHDALEVEFVATPRPQRPAEGEAGIPLAYRVAHRLPAWSPGQTPRLERIRQEGHAPLVLELDATA
;
A
#
# COMPACT_ATOMS: atom_id res chain seq x y z
N MET A 1 13.10 2.94 27.11
CA MET A 1 12.52 4.04 27.92
C MET A 1 11.81 3.43 29.12
N PRO A 2 11.78 4.06 30.31
CA PRO A 2 10.96 3.53 31.40
C PRO A 2 9.50 3.55 30.95
N ALA A 3 8.75 2.49 31.25
CA ALA A 3 7.31 2.42 30.97
C ALA A 3 6.64 3.66 31.56
N ALA A 4 5.93 4.43 30.74
CA ALA A 4 5.15 5.58 31.22
C ALA A 4 4.25 5.14 32.38
N ASP A 5 4.17 5.93 33.45
CA ASP A 5 3.25 5.65 34.55
C ASP A 5 1.83 5.50 33.96
N ARG A 6 1.09 4.47 34.39
CA ARG A 6 -0.32 4.26 34.03
C ARG A 6 -1.13 5.55 34.16
N ARG A 7 -0.78 6.43 35.10
CA ARG A 7 -1.39 7.76 35.27
C ARG A 7 -1.07 8.74 34.13
N GLU A 8 0.16 8.75 33.63
CA GLU A 8 0.58 9.56 32.49
C GLU A 8 -0.01 9.04 31.18
N PHE A 9 -0.06 7.71 30.98
CA PHE A 9 -0.77 7.12 29.85
C PHE A 9 -2.26 7.47 29.87
N LEU A 10 -2.93 7.37 31.02
CA LEU A 10 -4.34 7.74 31.16
C LEU A 10 -4.57 9.24 30.93
N ALA A 11 -3.68 10.10 31.40
CA ALA A 11 -3.76 11.55 31.16
C ALA A 11 -3.54 11.89 29.68
N ALA A 12 -2.53 11.29 29.04
CA ALA A 12 -2.23 11.47 27.62
C ALA A 12 -3.34 10.87 26.72
N ALA A 13 -3.86 9.70 27.08
CA ALA A 13 -4.94 9.03 26.38
C ALA A 13 -6.28 9.76 26.56
N ALA A 14 -6.61 10.24 27.76
CA ALA A 14 -7.81 11.06 27.97
C ALA A 14 -7.73 12.40 27.22
N ALA A 15 -6.54 13.02 27.18
CA ALA A 15 -6.31 14.26 26.43
C ALA A 15 -6.37 14.06 24.90
N SER A 16 -5.98 12.88 24.40
CA SER A 16 -5.89 12.60 22.96
C SER A 16 -7.12 11.89 22.38
N PHE A 17 -7.85 11.10 23.18
CA PHE A 17 -8.95 10.24 22.70
C PHE A 17 -10.35 10.65 23.20
N GLY A 18 -10.46 11.56 24.18
CA GLY A 18 -11.74 12.09 24.65
C GLY A 18 -12.66 11.06 25.35
N ALA A 19 -13.97 11.32 25.36
CA ALA A 19 -14.98 10.56 26.10
C ALA A 19 -15.20 9.10 25.64
N ALA A 20 -14.52 8.67 24.57
CA ALA A 20 -14.60 7.33 24.00
C ALA A 20 -13.49 6.36 24.46
N LEU A 21 -12.68 6.76 25.46
CA LEU A 21 -11.72 5.88 26.13
C LEU A 21 -12.43 5.02 27.19
N VAL A 22 -12.28 3.70 27.12
CA VAL A 22 -12.81 2.78 28.13
C VAL A 22 -11.75 1.83 28.64
N MET A 23 -11.68 1.72 29.96
CA MET A 23 -10.77 0.81 30.66
C MET A 23 -11.45 -0.53 30.92
N ALA A 24 -10.76 -1.62 30.61
CA ALA A 24 -11.21 -2.95 30.92
C ALA A 24 -11.22 -3.22 32.44
N GLY A 25 -12.24 -3.93 32.90
CA GLY A 25 -12.48 -4.29 34.30
C GLY A 25 -13.70 -5.19 34.45
N PRO A 26 -13.95 -5.76 35.64
CA PRO A 26 -15.10 -6.64 35.87
C PRO A 26 -16.42 -5.87 35.68
N VAL A 27 -17.17 -6.21 34.62
CA VAL A 27 -18.50 -5.64 34.35
C VAL A 27 -19.55 -6.51 35.05
N ARG A 28 -20.21 -5.97 36.09
CA ARG A 28 -21.23 -6.69 36.89
C ARG A 28 -22.59 -6.84 36.21
N ALA A 29 -22.82 -6.15 35.09
CA ALA A 29 -24.10 -6.16 34.40
C ALA A 29 -24.10 -7.20 33.26
N GLY A 30 -25.08 -8.10 33.26
CA GLY A 30 -25.29 -9.04 32.15
C GLY A 30 -25.47 -8.32 30.81
N SER A 31 -25.18 -9.04 29.72
CA SER A 31 -25.52 -8.59 28.37
C SER A 31 -27.03 -8.28 28.28
N ARG A 32 -27.41 -7.17 27.66
CA ARG A 32 -28.81 -6.94 27.26
C ARG A 32 -29.26 -8.04 26.28
N VAL A 33 -30.57 -8.20 26.09
CA VAL A 33 -31.06 -9.00 24.96
C VAL A 33 -30.58 -8.33 23.69
N VAL A 34 -29.77 -9.05 22.92
CA VAL A 34 -29.17 -8.57 21.68
C VAL A 34 -29.85 -9.25 20.51
N ARG A 35 -30.31 -8.45 19.55
CA ARG A 35 -30.85 -8.92 18.26
C ARG A 35 -29.88 -8.53 17.17
N PRO A 36 -29.31 -9.49 16.40
CA PRO A 36 -28.50 -9.15 15.24
C PRO A 36 -29.30 -8.28 14.26
N ALA A 37 -28.74 -7.14 13.89
CA ALA A 37 -29.36 -6.16 13.00
C ALA A 37 -28.29 -5.50 12.10
N PRO A 38 -27.51 -6.29 11.33
CA PRO A 38 -26.40 -5.78 10.52
C PRO A 38 -26.84 -4.70 9.51
N GLU A 39 -28.11 -4.67 9.10
CA GLU A 39 -28.67 -3.62 8.23
C GLU A 39 -28.66 -2.22 8.86
N ARG A 40 -28.63 -2.12 10.20
CA ARG A 40 -28.46 -0.84 10.92
C ARG A 40 -26.99 -0.39 10.99
N PHE A 41 -26.07 -1.27 10.62
CA PHE A 41 -24.62 -1.06 10.61
C PHE A 41 -24.07 -1.36 9.21
N PRO A 42 -24.47 -0.58 8.19
CA PRO A 42 -24.33 -0.99 6.78
C PRO A 42 -22.88 -1.15 6.29
N GLN A 43 -21.90 -0.60 7.01
CA GLN A 43 -20.46 -0.75 6.73
C GLN A 43 -19.76 -1.75 7.67
N GLY A 44 -20.54 -2.54 8.42
CA GLY A 44 -20.03 -3.53 9.36
C GLY A 44 -19.29 -2.92 10.54
N VAL A 45 -18.36 -3.70 11.08
CA VAL A 45 -17.49 -3.31 12.19
C VAL A 45 -16.03 -3.48 11.81
N ALA A 46 -15.14 -2.76 12.49
CA ALA A 46 -13.70 -2.90 12.28
C ALA A 46 -12.94 -2.67 13.59
N SER A 47 -11.73 -3.18 13.66
CA SER A 47 -10.77 -2.82 14.71
C SER A 47 -9.43 -2.45 14.09
N GLY A 48 -8.60 -1.70 14.81
CA GLY A 48 -7.31 -1.29 14.26
C GLY A 48 -6.34 -0.70 15.25
N ASP A 49 -5.10 -0.55 14.78
CA ASP A 49 -3.92 -0.13 15.56
C ASP A 49 -3.85 -0.76 16.96
N PRO A 50 -3.75 -2.10 17.03
CA PRO A 50 -3.63 -2.81 18.29
C PRO A 50 -2.31 -2.46 18.99
N GLN A 51 -2.39 -2.31 20.30
CA GLN A 51 -1.28 -2.15 21.23
C GLN A 51 -1.34 -3.28 22.27
N PRO A 52 -0.31 -3.46 23.12
CA PRO A 52 -0.32 -4.52 24.12
C PRO A 52 -1.52 -4.50 25.05
N ASP A 53 -2.02 -3.30 25.36
CA ASP A 53 -3.09 -3.13 26.33
C ASP A 53 -4.38 -2.55 25.75
N SER A 54 -4.45 -2.32 24.43
CA SER A 54 -5.52 -1.52 23.87
C SER A 54 -5.74 -1.69 22.37
N VAL A 55 -6.96 -1.39 21.90
CA VAL A 55 -7.32 -1.43 20.47
C VAL A 55 -8.42 -0.40 20.15
N ILE A 56 -8.40 0.15 18.93
CA ILE A 56 -9.53 0.96 18.43
C ILE A 56 -10.58 0.03 17.85
N LEU A 57 -11.85 0.25 18.23
CA LEU A 57 -13.03 -0.37 17.64
C LEU A 57 -13.83 0.67 16.86
N TRP A 58 -14.45 0.24 15.77
CA TRP A 58 -15.15 1.12 14.84
C TRP A 58 -16.42 0.49 14.28
N THR A 59 -17.42 1.35 14.03
CA THR A 59 -18.62 1.04 13.23
C THR A 59 -19.18 2.33 12.63
N ARG A 60 -20.11 2.23 11.68
CA ARG A 60 -21.01 3.31 11.28
C ARG A 60 -22.46 2.96 11.57
N ARG A 61 -23.23 3.88 12.15
CA ARG A 61 -24.66 3.72 12.44
C ARG A 61 -25.43 5.00 12.07
N PRO A 62 -25.89 5.14 10.81
CA PRO A 62 -26.72 6.29 10.41
C PRO A 62 -28.14 6.20 11.00
N PRO A 63 -28.91 7.30 11.07
CA PRO A 63 -30.32 7.29 11.49
C PRO A 63 -31.16 6.28 10.69
N VAL A 64 -32.14 5.63 11.34
CA VAL A 64 -33.05 4.66 10.69
C VAL A 64 -34.46 5.19 10.85
N ALA A 65 -35.17 5.37 9.73
CA ALA A 65 -36.57 5.83 9.58
C ALA A 65 -37.28 6.26 10.89
N GLY A 66 -37.19 7.55 11.23
CA GLY A 66 -37.90 8.16 12.36
C GLY A 66 -37.24 7.97 13.74
N ARG A 67 -36.02 7.47 13.81
CA ARG A 67 -35.25 7.32 15.05
C ARG A 67 -33.83 7.88 14.91
N ASP A 68 -33.44 8.72 15.86
CA ASP A 68 -32.09 9.28 15.95
C ASP A 68 -31.04 8.17 16.12
N GLY A 69 -29.79 8.48 15.75
CA GLY A 69 -28.64 7.57 15.87
C GLY A 69 -28.41 7.05 17.29
N GLY A 70 -28.79 7.84 18.31
CA GLY A 70 -28.72 7.48 19.72
C GLY A 70 -27.30 7.14 20.22
N ALA A 71 -27.14 6.98 21.54
CA ALA A 71 -25.89 6.42 22.06
C ALA A 71 -25.82 4.91 21.76
N LEU A 72 -24.66 4.43 21.33
CA LEU A 72 -24.36 3.02 21.17
C LEU A 72 -23.63 2.50 22.40
N THR A 73 -24.01 1.32 22.87
CA THR A 73 -23.20 0.54 23.81
C THR A 73 -22.18 -0.27 23.02
N VAL A 74 -20.89 -0.10 23.33
CA VAL A 74 -19.82 -0.97 22.82
C VAL A 74 -19.49 -1.98 23.90
N GLU A 75 -19.42 -3.26 23.55
CA GLU A 75 -18.96 -4.32 24.46
C GLU A 75 -17.70 -4.97 23.91
N THR A 76 -16.79 -5.35 24.80
CA THR A 76 -15.61 -6.16 24.49
C THR A 76 -15.55 -7.33 25.47
N ALA A 77 -15.31 -8.54 24.97
CA ALA A 77 -15.39 -9.78 25.73
C ALA A 77 -14.23 -10.74 25.43
N GLU A 78 -13.94 -11.62 26.39
CA GLU A 78 -12.96 -12.73 26.25
C GLU A 78 -13.56 -13.97 25.56
N ASP A 79 -14.80 -13.92 25.10
CA ASP A 79 -15.45 -14.98 24.32
C ASP A 79 -16.49 -14.43 23.35
N GLU A 80 -16.67 -15.12 22.23
CA GLU A 80 -17.62 -14.78 21.17
C GLU A 80 -19.07 -14.71 21.65
N GLY A 81 -19.43 -15.52 22.65
CA GLY A 81 -20.76 -15.53 23.24
C GLY A 81 -21.04 -14.35 24.19
N PHE A 82 -20.07 -13.46 24.41
CA PHE A 82 -20.17 -12.32 25.35
C PHE A 82 -20.54 -12.76 26.78
N ARG A 83 -20.10 -13.94 27.23
CA ARG A 83 -20.31 -14.41 28.62
C ARG A 83 -19.34 -13.73 29.60
N ARG A 84 -18.17 -13.31 29.10
CA ARG A 84 -17.12 -12.62 29.86
C ARG A 84 -16.83 -11.24 29.25
N VAL A 85 -17.75 -10.30 29.45
CA VAL A 85 -17.55 -8.90 29.06
C VAL A 85 -16.51 -8.25 29.97
N VAL A 86 -15.42 -7.73 29.37
CA VAL A 86 -14.30 -7.08 30.06
C VAL A 86 -14.29 -5.57 29.89
N ALA A 87 -15.01 -5.03 28.91
CA ALA A 87 -15.18 -3.58 28.76
C ALA A 87 -16.58 -3.27 28.22
N ARG A 88 -17.16 -2.17 28.71
CA ARG A 88 -18.42 -1.63 28.20
C ARG A 88 -18.33 -0.11 28.13
N ALA A 89 -18.65 0.45 26.97
CA ALA A 89 -18.59 1.88 26.67
C ALA A 89 -19.93 2.39 26.16
N SER A 90 -20.17 3.69 26.30
CA SER A 90 -21.17 4.41 25.52
C SER A 90 -20.45 5.32 24.54
N VAL A 91 -20.77 5.24 23.25
CA VAL A 91 -20.27 6.14 22.19
C VAL A 91 -21.44 6.77 21.45
N THR A 92 -21.28 7.98 20.94
CA THR A 92 -22.36 8.69 20.25
C THR A 92 -21.96 8.92 18.79
N PRO A 93 -22.60 8.25 17.82
CA PRO A 93 -22.39 8.55 16.41
C PRO A 93 -22.81 9.99 16.13
N LEU A 94 -21.94 10.75 15.47
CA LEU A 94 -22.17 12.17 15.16
C LEU A 94 -22.46 12.35 13.66
N GLU A 95 -23.50 13.10 13.31
CA GLU A 95 -23.77 13.48 11.92
C GLU A 95 -22.55 14.13 11.25
N ALA A 96 -21.86 15.00 12.00
CA ALA A 96 -20.67 15.70 11.53
C ALA A 96 -19.52 14.75 11.15
N ALA A 97 -19.50 13.52 11.68
CA ALA A 97 -18.54 12.45 11.38
C ALA A 97 -19.19 11.32 10.55
N ASP A 98 -20.27 11.63 9.82
CA ASP A 98 -21.05 10.67 9.03
C ASP A 98 -21.53 9.46 9.84
N TRP A 99 -21.89 9.70 11.10
CA TRP A 99 -22.38 8.71 12.04
C TRP A 99 -21.42 7.53 12.24
N THR A 100 -20.13 7.75 12.01
CA THR A 100 -19.07 6.82 12.40
C THR A 100 -18.86 6.89 13.92
N CYS A 101 -18.40 5.79 14.50
CA CYS A 101 -18.12 5.65 15.91
C CYS A 101 -16.74 5.04 16.08
N ARG A 102 -15.96 5.60 17.01
CA ARG A 102 -14.60 5.14 17.33
C ARG A 102 -14.48 5.01 18.84
N ALA A 103 -14.13 3.83 19.33
CA ALA A 103 -13.90 3.58 20.74
C ALA A 103 -12.48 3.07 20.96
N LEU A 104 -11.73 3.67 21.88
CA LEU A 104 -10.46 3.11 22.33
C LEU A 104 -10.71 2.27 23.59
N VAL A 105 -10.57 0.96 23.45
CA VAL A 105 -10.66 0.03 24.58
C VAL A 105 -9.25 -0.22 25.09
N ALA A 106 -8.97 0.11 26.34
CA ALA A 106 -7.67 0.02 26.99
C ALA A 106 -7.69 -0.84 28.27
N GLY A 107 -6.52 -1.14 28.82
CA GLY A 107 -6.39 -2.06 29.97
C GLY A 107 -6.65 -3.53 29.63
N LEU A 108 -6.65 -3.89 28.35
CA LEU A 108 -6.72 -5.27 27.88
C LEU A 108 -5.42 -5.99 28.22
N LYS A 109 -5.47 -7.31 28.34
CA LYS A 109 -4.28 -8.15 28.42
C LYS A 109 -3.64 -8.32 27.03
N PRO A 110 -2.31 -8.36 26.93
CA PRO A 110 -1.57 -8.50 25.68
C PRO A 110 -1.70 -9.89 25.05
N GLY A 111 -1.36 -9.95 23.76
CA GLY A 111 -1.14 -11.17 22.99
C GLY A 111 -2.36 -12.09 22.92
N ARG A 112 -3.58 -11.56 22.87
CA ARG A 112 -4.79 -12.39 22.84
C ARG A 112 -5.95 -11.80 22.07
N ALA A 113 -6.85 -12.70 21.65
CA ALA A 113 -8.08 -12.36 20.97
C ALA A 113 -9.15 -11.82 21.93
N TYR A 114 -9.98 -10.90 21.43
CA TYR A 114 -11.21 -10.42 22.06
C TYR A 114 -12.32 -10.34 21.01
N TRP A 115 -13.57 -10.37 21.48
CA TRP A 115 -14.76 -10.17 20.64
C TRP A 115 -15.44 -8.87 21.03
N TYR A 116 -16.03 -8.18 20.06
CA TYR A 116 -16.68 -6.90 20.29
C TYR A 116 -17.93 -6.72 19.43
N ARG A 117 -18.83 -5.86 19.89
CA ARG A 117 -20.05 -5.48 19.17
C ARG A 117 -20.54 -4.10 19.61
N PHE A 118 -21.33 -3.47 18.75
CA PHE A 118 -22.04 -2.23 19.01
C PHE A 118 -23.54 -2.52 19.11
N ILE A 119 -24.21 -1.92 20.09
CA ILE A 119 -25.62 -2.18 20.39
C ILE A 119 -26.33 -0.83 20.51
N ASP A 120 -27.40 -0.62 19.76
CA ASP A 120 -28.21 0.58 19.87
C ASP A 120 -29.19 0.53 21.06
N ALA A 121 -29.92 1.62 21.29
CA ALA A 121 -30.86 1.75 22.39
C ALA A 121 -32.00 0.71 22.35
N ASP A 122 -32.32 0.14 21.18
CA ASP A 122 -33.36 -0.87 20.99
C ASP A 122 -32.85 -2.31 21.27
N GLY A 123 -31.55 -2.46 21.55
CA GLY A 123 -30.90 -3.77 21.67
C GLY A 123 -30.53 -4.39 20.33
N ALA A 124 -30.60 -3.63 19.23
CA ALA A 124 -30.17 -4.08 17.91
C ALA A 124 -28.65 -3.97 17.82
N ALA A 125 -27.98 -5.05 17.43
CA ALA A 125 -26.52 -5.11 17.40
C ALA A 125 -25.93 -5.26 16.02
N SER A 126 -24.72 -4.73 15.90
CA SER A 126 -23.82 -5.00 14.79
C SER A 126 -23.52 -6.50 14.70
N ARG A 127 -22.93 -6.92 13.58
CA ARG A 127 -22.18 -8.18 13.55
C ARG A 127 -21.13 -8.21 14.68
N THR A 128 -20.80 -9.41 15.14
CA THR A 128 -19.69 -9.60 16.08
C THR A 128 -18.38 -9.41 15.33
N GLY A 129 -17.48 -8.59 15.89
CA GLY A 129 -16.10 -8.52 15.46
C GLY A 129 -15.19 -9.31 16.41
N ARG A 130 -14.06 -9.78 15.89
CA ARG A 130 -12.90 -10.31 16.60
C ARG A 130 -11.73 -9.36 16.39
N THR A 131 -10.93 -9.19 17.43
CA THR A 131 -9.71 -8.38 17.39
C THR A 131 -8.59 -9.09 18.16
N PHE A 132 -7.37 -8.57 18.10
CA PHE A 132 -6.20 -9.12 18.78
C PHE A 132 -5.32 -7.99 19.31
N THR A 133 -4.89 -8.07 20.57
CA THR A 133 -3.93 -7.12 21.16
C THR A 133 -2.50 -7.50 20.78
N ALA A 134 -1.63 -6.51 20.58
CA ALA A 134 -0.22 -6.80 20.34
C ALA A 134 0.38 -7.56 21.55
N PRO A 135 1.41 -8.39 21.35
CA PRO A 135 2.15 -8.95 22.47
C PRO A 135 3.07 -7.88 23.10
N ASN A 136 3.51 -8.11 24.34
CA ASN A 136 4.49 -7.23 24.99
C ASN A 136 5.83 -7.25 24.25
N GLU A 137 6.64 -6.21 24.40
CA GLU A 137 7.90 -6.03 23.65
C GLU A 137 8.95 -7.12 23.90
N ASP A 138 8.84 -7.86 25.00
CA ASP A 138 9.71 -8.97 25.42
C ASP A 138 9.21 -10.35 24.94
N ASP A 139 8.04 -10.43 24.32
CA ASP A 139 7.48 -11.69 23.81
C ASP A 139 8.25 -12.17 22.57
N ALA A 140 8.86 -13.35 22.67
CA ALA A 140 9.67 -13.95 21.61
C ALA A 140 8.86 -14.66 20.51
N ALA A 141 7.53 -14.77 20.65
CA ALA A 141 6.68 -15.44 19.66
C ALA A 141 6.78 -14.77 18.28
N ALA A 142 6.74 -15.59 17.23
CA ALA A 142 6.77 -15.09 15.86
C ALA A 142 5.56 -14.20 15.58
N ALA A 143 5.77 -13.06 14.92
CA ALA A 143 4.68 -12.24 14.42
C ALA A 143 4.08 -12.91 13.17
N ARG A 144 2.75 -12.95 13.09
CA ARG A 144 2.00 -13.56 11.99
C ARG A 144 0.91 -12.61 11.50
N PHE A 145 1.02 -12.16 10.27
CA PHE A 145 0.08 -11.19 9.71
C PHE A 145 0.04 -11.28 8.19
N ALA A 146 -0.99 -10.70 7.58
CA ALA A 146 -1.04 -10.53 6.14
C ALA A 146 -0.84 -9.05 5.78
N PHE A 147 -0.35 -8.79 4.57
CA PHE A 147 -0.40 -7.44 4.00
C PHE A 147 -1.00 -7.45 2.59
N VAL A 148 -1.68 -6.35 2.27
CA VAL A 148 -2.56 -6.17 1.11
C VAL A 148 -2.53 -4.72 0.63
N SER A 149 -2.90 -4.47 -0.62
CA SER A 149 -3.20 -3.13 -1.14
C SER A 149 -4.13 -3.19 -2.35
N CYS A 150 -4.56 -2.02 -2.83
CA CYS A 150 -5.18 -1.85 -4.16
C CYS A 150 -6.41 -2.73 -4.39
N GLN A 151 -7.55 -2.29 -3.85
CA GLN A 151 -8.81 -3.05 -3.85
C GLN A 151 -9.94 -2.37 -4.63
N ASN A 152 -9.70 -1.98 -5.89
CA ASN A 152 -10.72 -1.32 -6.71
C ASN A 152 -11.99 -2.19 -6.92
N ILE A 153 -13.09 -1.86 -6.25
CA ILE A 153 -14.36 -2.60 -6.35
C ILE A 153 -15.18 -2.26 -7.61
N ASN A 154 -14.87 -1.14 -8.28
CA ASN A 154 -15.49 -0.75 -9.54
C ASN A 154 -14.98 -1.64 -10.70
N LEU A 155 -13.80 -2.26 -10.55
CA LEU A 155 -13.15 -3.11 -11.55
C LEU A 155 -12.88 -4.55 -11.08
N GLY A 156 -13.34 -4.95 -9.89
CA GLY A 156 -13.14 -6.31 -9.41
C GLY A 156 -13.91 -6.59 -8.12
N TYR A 157 -13.79 -7.82 -7.64
CA TYR A 157 -14.36 -8.27 -6.38
C TYR A 157 -13.25 -8.44 -5.34
N ALA A 158 -13.55 -8.25 -4.07
CA ALA A 158 -12.57 -8.40 -2.99
C ALA A 158 -12.39 -9.86 -2.54
N THR A 159 -12.58 -10.83 -3.45
CA THR A 159 -12.55 -12.27 -3.18
C THR A 159 -11.23 -12.83 -2.63
N PRO A 160 -10.05 -12.21 -2.83
CA PRO A 160 -8.85 -12.64 -2.11
C PRO A 160 -8.99 -12.60 -0.59
N TYR A 161 -9.79 -11.69 -0.02
CA TYR A 161 -10.09 -11.71 1.41
C TYR A 161 -10.86 -12.96 1.82
N ARG A 162 -11.83 -13.41 1.01
CA ARG A 162 -12.60 -14.64 1.28
C ARG A 162 -11.68 -15.86 1.36
N ARG A 163 -10.74 -15.97 0.41
CA ARG A 163 -9.71 -17.03 0.41
C ARG A 163 -8.81 -16.93 1.64
N MET A 164 -8.36 -15.73 1.99
CA MET A 164 -7.53 -15.49 3.18
C MET A 164 -8.25 -15.90 4.47
N ILE A 165 -9.55 -15.60 4.59
CA ILE A 165 -10.38 -15.98 5.74
C ILE A 165 -10.49 -17.50 5.84
N ALA A 166 -10.80 -18.18 4.72
CA ALA A 166 -10.91 -19.63 4.69
C ALA A 166 -9.60 -20.32 5.08
N GLU A 167 -8.46 -19.90 4.51
CA GLU A 167 -7.15 -20.48 4.85
C GLU A 167 -6.72 -20.20 6.30
N ASP A 168 -7.10 -19.05 6.88
CA ASP A 168 -6.81 -18.76 8.28
C ASP A 168 -7.69 -19.57 9.24
N ALA A 169 -8.95 -19.80 8.87
CA ALA A 169 -9.89 -20.60 9.66
C ALA A 169 -9.39 -22.04 9.85
N ASP A 170 -8.79 -22.63 8.82
CA ASP A 170 -8.25 -24.00 8.83
C ASP A 170 -6.95 -24.14 9.63
N LYS A 171 -6.29 -23.03 9.99
CA LYS A 171 -5.04 -23.06 10.76
C LYS A 171 -5.29 -23.27 12.25
N PRO A 172 -4.37 -23.97 12.95
CA PRO A 172 -4.33 -23.97 14.41
C PRO A 172 -4.27 -22.53 14.96
N GLU A 173 -4.91 -22.26 16.10
CA GLU A 173 -4.99 -20.90 16.67
C GLU A 173 -3.61 -20.24 16.81
N ALA A 174 -2.54 -20.99 17.08
CA ALA A 174 -1.16 -20.49 17.20
C ALA A 174 -0.56 -19.99 15.87
N GLU A 175 -1.05 -20.48 14.74
CA GLU A 175 -0.58 -20.17 13.39
C GLU A 175 -1.45 -19.13 12.67
N ARG A 176 -2.62 -18.81 13.25
CA ARG A 176 -3.53 -17.81 12.69
C ARG A 176 -2.93 -16.42 12.61
N LEU A 177 -3.40 -15.67 11.63
CA LEU A 177 -3.08 -14.27 11.43
C LEU A 177 -3.56 -13.41 12.61
N ARG A 178 -2.74 -12.45 13.00
CA ARG A 178 -3.03 -11.56 14.14
C ARG A 178 -3.53 -10.20 13.73
N PHE A 179 -3.15 -9.72 12.55
CA PHE A 179 -3.60 -8.46 11.97
C PHE A 179 -3.45 -8.48 10.44
N VAL A 180 -4.05 -7.50 9.79
CA VAL A 180 -3.85 -7.20 8.36
C VAL A 180 -3.24 -5.80 8.21
N LEU A 181 -2.15 -5.70 7.47
CA LEU A 181 -1.53 -4.44 7.08
C LEU A 181 -2.05 -4.01 5.70
N HIS A 182 -2.75 -2.88 5.62
CA HIS A 182 -3.23 -2.32 4.35
C HIS A 182 -2.34 -1.16 3.91
N LEU A 183 -1.69 -1.29 2.74
CA LEU A 183 -0.60 -0.42 2.31
C LEU A 183 -1.02 0.77 1.42
N GLY A 184 -2.31 1.00 1.28
CA GLY A 184 -2.89 2.11 0.52
C GLY A 184 -3.78 1.63 -0.62
N ASP A 185 -4.43 2.58 -1.28
CA ASP A 185 -5.51 2.33 -2.25
C ASP A 185 -6.64 1.48 -1.65
N PHE A 186 -7.02 1.81 -0.41
CA PHE A 186 -8.17 1.23 0.25
C PHE A 186 -9.45 1.60 -0.50
N ILE A 187 -9.48 2.80 -1.07
CA ILE A 187 -10.49 3.27 -2.01
C ILE A 187 -9.84 3.69 -3.34
N TYR A 188 -10.65 3.82 -4.38
CA TYR A 188 -10.33 4.59 -5.58
C TYR A 188 -11.35 5.71 -5.73
N GLU A 189 -10.86 6.94 -5.82
CA GLU A 189 -11.62 8.16 -6.05
C GLU A 189 -12.06 8.31 -7.52
N MET A 190 -11.41 7.61 -8.45
CA MET A 190 -11.79 7.58 -9.87
C MET A 190 -12.93 6.60 -10.11
N ILE A 191 -14.12 7.12 -10.44
CA ILE A 191 -15.34 6.31 -10.59
C ILE A 191 -15.80 6.24 -12.04
N TRP A 192 -15.93 5.01 -12.55
CA TRP A 192 -16.49 4.71 -13.87
C TRP A 192 -17.95 4.27 -13.77
N SER A 193 -18.80 4.89 -14.58
CA SER A 193 -20.19 4.48 -14.73
C SER A 193 -20.30 3.33 -15.74
N PRO A 194 -20.94 2.20 -15.41
CA PRO A 194 -21.17 1.11 -16.37
C PRO A 194 -22.03 1.53 -17.57
N LYS A 195 -22.80 2.62 -17.46
CA LYS A 195 -23.59 3.17 -18.58
C LYS A 195 -22.71 3.86 -19.62
N ASP A 196 -21.68 4.58 -19.17
CA ASP A 196 -20.78 5.35 -20.03
C ASP A 196 -19.60 4.51 -20.50
N GLN A 197 -19.14 3.59 -19.65
CA GLN A 197 -18.00 2.72 -19.89
C GLN A 197 -18.29 1.33 -19.31
N PRO A 198 -18.93 0.41 -20.07
CA PRO A 198 -19.35 -0.90 -19.55
C PRO A 198 -18.16 -1.84 -19.29
N THR A 199 -17.04 -1.62 -19.97
CA THR A 199 -15.81 -2.40 -19.78
C THR A 199 -14.58 -1.52 -19.73
N LEU A 200 -13.57 -1.95 -18.97
CA LEU A 200 -12.26 -1.32 -18.86
C LEU A 200 -11.20 -2.40 -18.60
N GLN A 201 -10.10 -2.39 -19.37
CA GLN A 201 -8.98 -3.33 -19.23
C GLN A 201 -9.42 -4.81 -19.21
N GLY A 202 -10.36 -5.17 -20.09
CA GLY A 202 -10.88 -6.54 -20.17
C GLY A 202 -11.79 -6.95 -19.00
N ARG A 203 -12.26 -5.99 -18.19
CA ARG A 203 -13.15 -6.22 -17.04
C ARG A 203 -14.48 -5.53 -17.21
N THR A 204 -15.52 -6.06 -16.59
CA THR A 204 -16.82 -5.40 -16.44
C THR A 204 -16.73 -4.32 -15.38
N VAL A 205 -17.18 -3.11 -15.72
CA VAL A 205 -17.30 -2.00 -14.77
C VAL A 205 -18.53 -2.24 -13.87
N ARG A 206 -18.33 -2.21 -12.55
CA ARG A 206 -19.36 -2.45 -11.53
C ARG A 206 -19.91 -1.14 -10.99
N GLU A 207 -21.22 -1.04 -10.79
CA GLU A 207 -21.83 0.17 -10.24
C GLU A 207 -21.39 0.42 -8.78
N ILE A 208 -21.03 1.66 -8.46
CA ILE A 208 -20.79 2.12 -7.08
C ILE A 208 -21.63 3.35 -6.71
N GLY A 209 -22.54 3.77 -7.61
CA GLY A 209 -23.42 4.91 -7.45
C GLY A 209 -22.76 6.24 -7.84
N PRO A 210 -23.56 7.24 -8.27
CA PRO A 210 -23.06 8.56 -8.61
C PRO A 210 -22.55 9.28 -7.35
N LEU A 211 -21.47 10.05 -7.50
CA LEU A 211 -21.00 10.92 -6.43
C LEU A 211 -22.04 12.03 -6.17
N PRO A 212 -22.34 12.38 -4.90
CA PRO A 212 -23.28 13.45 -4.55
C PRO A 212 -23.06 14.77 -5.31
N THR A 213 -21.80 15.20 -5.44
CA THR A 213 -21.39 16.46 -6.08
C THR A 213 -20.27 16.31 -7.10
N GLY A 214 -19.83 15.08 -7.38
CA GLY A 214 -18.59 14.79 -8.11
C GLY A 214 -18.42 15.54 -9.44
N ALA A 215 -17.17 15.82 -9.79
CA ALA A 215 -16.80 16.43 -11.06
C ALA A 215 -16.50 15.37 -12.12
N ARG A 216 -16.78 15.67 -13.39
CA ARG A 216 -16.44 14.81 -14.52
C ARG A 216 -15.08 15.17 -15.08
N VAL A 217 -14.20 14.18 -15.25
CA VAL A 217 -12.93 14.31 -15.99
C VAL A 217 -12.88 13.20 -17.04
N GLY A 218 -13.09 13.54 -18.31
CA GLY A 218 -13.22 12.52 -19.36
C GLY A 218 -14.37 11.54 -19.08
N THR A 219 -14.06 10.25 -18.92
CA THR A 219 -15.04 9.18 -18.64
C THR A 219 -15.23 8.88 -17.15
N ILE A 220 -14.47 9.53 -16.26
CA ILE A 220 -14.55 9.30 -14.81
C ILE A 220 -15.32 10.42 -14.09
N GLN A 221 -15.92 10.07 -12.95
CA GLN A 221 -16.32 11.01 -11.90
C GLN A 221 -15.27 11.01 -10.79
N VAL A 222 -14.98 12.17 -10.22
CA VAL A 222 -14.02 12.35 -9.11
C VAL A 222 -14.61 13.19 -7.98
N PRO A 223 -14.24 12.94 -6.71
CA PRO A 223 -14.70 13.71 -5.56
C PRO A 223 -14.39 15.21 -5.66
N THR A 224 -15.33 16.03 -5.19
CA THR A 224 -15.14 17.48 -4.99
C THR A 224 -15.41 17.90 -3.55
N THR A 225 -16.01 17.04 -2.73
CA THR A 225 -16.37 17.32 -1.34
C THR A 225 -16.09 16.14 -0.42
N VAL A 226 -16.14 16.38 0.91
CA VAL A 226 -16.09 15.28 1.90
C VAL A 226 -17.25 14.31 1.74
N ALA A 227 -18.43 14.77 1.31
CA ALA A 227 -19.58 13.90 1.06
C ALA A 227 -19.31 12.91 -0.08
N ASP A 228 -18.56 13.33 -1.11
CA ASP A 228 -18.14 12.44 -2.18
C ASP A 228 -17.16 11.38 -1.69
N TYR A 229 -16.13 11.74 -0.93
CA TYR A 229 -15.22 10.74 -0.36
C TYR A 229 -15.94 9.78 0.59
N ARG A 230 -16.86 10.28 1.43
CA ARG A 230 -17.72 9.45 2.28
C ARG A 230 -18.52 8.45 1.46
N HIS A 231 -19.12 8.87 0.35
CA HIS A 231 -19.82 7.97 -0.58
C HIS A 231 -18.90 6.86 -1.09
N VAL A 232 -17.68 7.20 -1.52
CA VAL A 232 -16.70 6.20 -1.98
C VAL A 232 -16.36 5.21 -0.86
N TYR A 233 -16.02 5.68 0.35
CA TYR A 233 -15.77 4.77 1.48
C TYR A 233 -16.97 3.88 1.82
N GLN A 234 -18.19 4.42 1.81
CA GLN A 234 -19.41 3.66 2.05
C GLN A 234 -19.58 2.53 1.02
N ALA A 235 -19.31 2.81 -0.26
CA ALA A 235 -19.41 1.82 -1.33
C ALA A 235 -18.36 0.69 -1.16
N TYR A 236 -17.11 1.05 -0.89
CA TYR A 236 -16.05 0.07 -0.66
C TYR A 236 -16.33 -0.80 0.57
N LEU A 237 -16.78 -0.18 1.65
CA LEU A 237 -17.09 -0.89 2.89
C LEU A 237 -18.45 -1.59 2.89
N ALA A 238 -19.25 -1.45 1.82
CA ALA A 238 -20.43 -2.27 1.60
C ALA A 238 -20.07 -3.65 1.01
N ASP A 239 -18.85 -3.84 0.50
CA ASP A 239 -18.40 -5.14 0.00
C ASP A 239 -18.35 -6.18 1.13
N PRO A 240 -19.03 -7.33 0.99
CA PRO A 240 -19.14 -8.32 2.07
C PRO A 240 -17.81 -8.98 2.42
N ASP A 241 -16.90 -9.18 1.46
CA ASP A 241 -15.59 -9.79 1.73
C ASP A 241 -14.71 -8.84 2.55
N ILE A 242 -14.79 -7.53 2.27
CA ILE A 242 -14.13 -6.48 3.06
C ILE A 242 -14.72 -6.41 4.47
N GLN A 243 -16.06 -6.45 4.62
CA GLN A 243 -16.68 -6.43 5.94
C GLN A 243 -16.31 -7.66 6.78
N ASP A 244 -16.27 -8.84 6.18
CA ASP A 244 -15.91 -10.07 6.89
C ASP A 244 -14.43 -10.04 7.34
N ALA A 245 -13.52 -9.58 6.47
CA ALA A 245 -12.10 -9.44 6.84
C ALA A 245 -11.90 -8.43 7.98
N ARG A 246 -12.52 -7.25 7.90
CA ARG A 246 -12.41 -6.20 8.93
C ARG A 246 -13.08 -6.58 10.25
N ALA A 247 -14.09 -7.45 10.20
CA ALA A 247 -14.70 -8.01 11.39
C ALA A 247 -13.80 -9.08 12.04
N LEU A 248 -12.93 -9.77 11.29
CA LEU A 248 -12.13 -10.88 11.82
C LEU A 248 -10.77 -10.45 12.40
N TRP A 249 -10.08 -9.51 11.74
CA TRP A 249 -8.74 -9.07 12.12
C TRP A 249 -8.70 -7.57 12.40
N PRO A 250 -7.83 -7.10 13.33
CA PRO A 250 -7.47 -5.69 13.38
C PRO A 250 -6.69 -5.30 12.12
N PHE A 251 -7.06 -4.17 11.53
CA PHE A 251 -6.37 -3.58 10.37
C PHE A 251 -5.41 -2.49 10.84
N ILE A 252 -4.21 -2.49 10.28
CA ILE A 252 -3.24 -1.41 10.40
C ILE A 252 -3.10 -0.80 9.01
N CYS A 253 -3.63 0.42 8.82
CA CYS A 253 -3.68 1.04 7.49
C CYS A 253 -2.70 2.21 7.36
N VAL A 254 -2.16 2.38 6.15
CA VAL A 254 -1.66 3.65 5.61
C VAL A 254 -2.49 3.99 4.36
N TRP A 255 -2.41 5.23 3.89
CA TRP A 255 -2.93 5.59 2.57
C TRP A 255 -1.85 5.46 1.48
N ASP A 256 -2.30 5.47 0.24
CA ASP A 256 -1.49 5.87 -0.91
C ASP A 256 -2.14 7.05 -1.64
N ASN A 257 -2.09 7.10 -2.98
CA ASN A 257 -2.57 8.24 -3.74
C ASN A 257 -4.10 8.27 -3.84
N HIS A 258 -4.77 7.13 -4.01
CA HIS A 258 -6.19 7.04 -4.33
C HIS A 258 -7.12 7.37 -3.14
N GLU A 259 -6.58 7.47 -1.93
CA GLU A 259 -7.29 8.11 -0.80
C GLU A 259 -7.47 9.62 -0.98
N PHE A 260 -6.74 10.25 -1.91
CA PHE A 260 -6.88 11.67 -2.26
C PHE A 260 -7.03 11.87 -3.77
N SER A 261 -5.97 11.64 -4.54
CA SER A 261 -5.99 11.75 -6.00
C SER A 261 -4.84 10.96 -6.59
N ASN A 262 -5.11 10.25 -7.68
CA ASN A 262 -4.14 9.49 -8.46
C ASN A 262 -2.84 10.29 -8.68
N ARG A 263 -1.70 9.68 -8.34
CA ARG A 263 -0.34 10.27 -8.39
C ARG A 263 -0.17 11.61 -7.67
N CYS A 264 -1.03 11.97 -6.71
CA CYS A 264 -0.94 13.24 -6.00
C CYS A 264 0.44 13.47 -5.34
N TRP A 265 0.83 14.73 -5.17
CA TRP A 265 1.95 15.12 -4.33
C TRP A 265 1.52 16.31 -3.49
N GLN A 266 1.80 16.28 -2.19
CA GLN A 266 1.30 17.27 -1.23
C GLN A 266 -0.23 17.44 -1.38
N SER A 267 -0.72 18.66 -1.59
CA SER A 267 -2.13 18.96 -1.82
C SER A 267 -2.48 19.17 -3.31
N GLN A 268 -1.76 18.52 -4.24
CA GLN A 268 -2.02 18.60 -5.68
C GLN A 268 -2.80 17.39 -6.18
N ILE A 269 -3.85 17.64 -6.97
CA ILE A 269 -4.51 16.60 -7.77
C ILE A 269 -3.95 16.59 -9.19
N ASN A 270 -3.96 15.41 -9.84
CA ASN A 270 -3.20 15.16 -11.07
C ASN A 270 -4.01 14.48 -12.19
N TYR A 271 -5.31 14.77 -12.34
CA TYR A 271 -6.13 14.12 -13.37
C TYR A 271 -5.82 14.58 -14.81
N ASP A 272 -5.73 15.89 -15.01
CA ASP A 272 -5.53 16.58 -16.29
C ASP A 272 -4.35 17.56 -16.24
N GLY A 273 -3.44 17.30 -15.30
CA GLY A 273 -2.35 18.18 -14.90
C GLY A 273 -2.39 18.48 -13.40
N SER A 274 -1.25 18.89 -12.86
CA SER A 274 -1.14 19.22 -11.43
C SER A 274 -1.84 20.53 -11.13
N ARG A 275 -2.81 20.50 -10.21
CA ARG A 275 -3.47 21.71 -9.72
C ARG A 275 -3.71 21.69 -8.20
N PRO A 276 -3.68 22.86 -7.54
CA PRO A 276 -3.96 22.98 -6.11
C PRO A 276 -5.34 22.48 -5.72
N ALA A 277 -5.43 21.77 -4.60
CA ALA A 277 -6.66 21.24 -4.04
C ALA A 277 -6.54 21.01 -2.51
N GLN A 278 -6.00 22.01 -1.79
CA GLN A 278 -5.84 22.03 -0.33
C GLN A 278 -7.14 21.69 0.40
N SER A 279 -8.26 22.29 -0.03
CA SER A 279 -9.59 22.06 0.53
C SER A 279 -10.03 20.60 0.34
N LEU A 280 -9.76 20.02 -0.82
CA LEU A 280 -10.07 18.63 -1.12
C LEU A 280 -9.15 17.66 -0.36
N LYS A 281 -7.87 17.99 -0.16
CA LYS A 281 -6.95 17.20 0.67
C LYS A 281 -7.44 17.15 2.12
N ALA A 282 -7.92 18.26 2.68
CA ALA A 282 -8.53 18.29 4.01
C ALA A 282 -9.81 17.42 4.07
N ALA A 283 -10.65 17.44 3.02
CA ALA A 283 -11.83 16.60 2.91
C ALA A 283 -11.51 15.10 2.81
N ALA A 284 -10.50 14.73 2.02
CA ALA A 284 -9.99 13.37 1.89
C ALA A 284 -9.45 12.85 3.23
N ASN A 285 -8.63 13.65 3.92
CA ASN A 285 -8.11 13.33 5.24
C ASN A 285 -9.23 13.15 6.28
N GLN A 286 -10.27 13.98 6.24
CA GLN A 286 -11.44 13.83 7.08
C GLN A 286 -12.14 12.49 6.85
N ALA A 287 -12.44 12.15 5.59
CA ALA A 287 -13.10 10.89 5.27
C ALA A 287 -12.24 9.67 5.67
N TRP A 288 -10.92 9.73 5.45
CA TRP A 288 -10.01 8.67 5.91
C TRP A 288 -10.06 8.50 7.43
N PHE A 289 -10.01 9.60 8.19
CA PHE A 289 -10.15 9.55 9.65
C PHE A 289 -11.51 8.99 10.08
N GLU A 290 -12.59 9.31 9.39
CA GLU A 290 -13.91 8.81 9.74
C GLU A 290 -14.04 7.30 9.52
N TYR A 291 -13.45 6.76 8.45
CA TYR A 291 -13.70 5.37 8.01
C TYR A 291 -12.61 4.36 8.37
N ILE A 292 -11.39 4.81 8.67
CA ILE A 292 -10.24 3.95 8.98
C ILE A 292 -9.88 4.01 10.47
N PRO A 293 -10.05 2.92 11.25
CA PRO A 293 -9.72 2.91 12.68
C PRO A 293 -8.20 2.89 12.90
N ALA A 294 -7.59 4.06 12.98
CA ALA A 294 -6.15 4.21 13.23
C ALA A 294 -5.84 5.27 14.31
N ARG A 295 -4.76 5.06 15.06
CA ARG A 295 -4.21 5.97 16.08
C ARG A 295 -3.30 6.99 15.40
N VAL A 296 -3.93 7.94 14.72
CA VAL A 296 -3.26 9.00 13.97
C VAL A 296 -3.29 10.32 14.73
N ARG A 297 -2.35 11.21 14.41
CA ARG A 297 -2.30 12.57 14.97
C ARG A 297 -2.87 13.54 13.96
N GLY A 298 -3.47 14.64 14.39
CA GLY A 298 -4.01 15.63 13.46
C GLY A 298 -4.96 16.59 14.13
N ALA A 299 -5.70 17.33 13.32
CA ALA A 299 -6.74 18.25 13.78
C ALA A 299 -7.99 17.45 14.20
N THR A 300 -7.96 16.82 15.37
CA THR A 300 -9.08 16.02 15.90
C THR A 300 -9.56 16.55 17.26
N GLN A 301 -10.83 16.31 17.57
CA GLN A 301 -11.41 16.49 18.89
C GLN A 301 -11.69 15.12 19.49
N GLY A 302 -10.69 14.55 20.18
CA GLY A 302 -10.74 13.17 20.66
C GLY A 302 -10.84 12.17 19.50
N LEU A 303 -11.52 11.04 19.75
CA LEU A 303 -11.82 10.03 18.73
C LEU A 303 -13.04 10.33 17.87
N GLU A 304 -13.91 11.21 18.34
CA GLU A 304 -15.28 11.35 17.81
C GLU A 304 -15.33 12.20 16.53
N ARG A 305 -14.39 13.14 16.37
CA ARG A 305 -14.52 14.19 15.35
C ARG A 305 -13.19 14.65 14.79
N PHE A 306 -13.15 14.79 13.47
CA PHE A 306 -12.13 15.54 12.75
C PHE A 306 -12.53 17.02 12.63
N LEU A 307 -11.57 17.92 12.79
CA LEU A 307 -11.72 19.37 12.67
C LEU A 307 -10.96 19.83 11.43
N PRO A 308 -11.59 19.85 10.24
CA PRO A 308 -10.90 20.22 9.02
C PRO A 308 -10.38 21.66 9.11
N PRO A 309 -9.13 21.94 8.72
CA PRO A 309 -8.60 23.29 8.70
C PRO A 309 -9.37 24.13 7.67
N THR A 310 -9.52 25.43 7.94
CA THR A 310 -10.03 26.37 6.95
C THR A 310 -8.89 26.74 6.00
N VAL A 311 -8.95 26.26 4.76
CA VAL A 311 -7.90 26.44 3.76
C VAL A 311 -8.47 26.89 2.42
N LYS A 312 -7.65 27.52 1.60
CA LYS A 312 -7.96 27.88 0.22
C LYS A 312 -7.04 27.16 -0.75
N ASP A 313 -7.58 26.81 -1.92
CA ASP A 313 -6.79 26.23 -3.00
C ASP A 313 -5.89 27.32 -3.61
N ALA A 314 -4.58 27.13 -3.52
CA ALA A 314 -3.59 28.12 -3.93
C ALA A 314 -2.34 27.47 -4.54
N PRO A 315 -1.67 28.09 -5.54
CA PRO A 315 -0.43 27.56 -6.09
C PRO A 315 0.61 27.27 -5.01
N LEU A 316 1.27 26.11 -5.11
CA LEU A 316 2.42 25.81 -4.26
C LEU A 316 3.60 26.68 -4.70
N THR A 317 4.15 27.40 -3.73
CA THR A 317 5.28 28.33 -3.89
C THR A 317 6.22 28.15 -2.70
N ASP A 318 7.43 28.73 -2.76
CA ASP A 318 8.41 28.69 -1.66
C ASP A 318 8.70 27.27 -1.16
N PHE A 319 9.50 26.53 -1.94
CA PHE A 319 9.86 25.15 -1.63
C PHE A 319 11.17 25.08 -0.83
N ASP A 320 11.21 24.21 0.17
CA ASP A 320 12.44 23.88 0.88
C ASP A 320 13.39 23.00 0.05
N ALA A 321 14.50 22.59 0.67
CA ALA A 321 15.51 21.76 0.02
C ALA A 321 15.02 20.34 -0.32
N ASP A 322 13.93 19.87 0.30
CA ASP A 322 13.30 18.57 0.03
C ASP A 322 12.02 18.73 -0.84
N GLY A 323 11.79 19.93 -1.40
CA GLY A 323 10.66 20.17 -2.30
C GLY A 323 9.30 20.26 -1.61
N LEU A 324 9.26 20.49 -0.30
CA LEU A 324 8.04 20.75 0.46
C LEU A 324 7.68 22.24 0.38
N SER A 325 6.44 22.58 -0.01
CA SER A 325 6.02 23.99 -0.11
C SER A 325 5.64 24.58 1.24
N HIS A 326 6.20 25.72 1.61
CA HIS A 326 5.84 26.48 2.82
C HIS A 326 4.51 27.24 2.71
N GLN A 327 3.80 27.16 1.58
CA GLN A 327 2.50 27.80 1.42
C GLN A 327 1.55 27.37 2.56
N ALA A 328 0.95 28.35 3.24
CA ALA A 328 0.29 28.11 4.53
C ALA A 328 -0.92 27.16 4.43
N ASP A 329 -1.74 27.28 3.38
CA ASP A 329 -2.90 26.40 3.17
C ASP A 329 -2.47 24.95 2.88
N ASN A 330 -1.39 24.76 2.12
CA ASN A 330 -0.79 23.47 1.86
C ASN A 330 -0.29 22.84 3.15
N GLN A 331 0.50 23.59 3.94
CA GLN A 331 0.99 23.14 5.24
C GLN A 331 -0.16 22.76 6.18
N ALA A 332 -1.23 23.55 6.23
CA ALA A 332 -2.41 23.23 7.01
C ALA A 332 -3.13 21.97 6.49
N ALA A 333 -3.30 21.81 5.17
CA ALA A 333 -3.97 20.67 4.57
C ALA A 333 -3.18 19.37 4.75
N ILE A 334 -1.90 19.33 4.41
CA ILE A 334 -1.08 18.11 4.49
C ILE A 334 -0.80 17.69 5.93
N ASN A 335 -0.71 18.63 6.88
CA ASN A 335 -0.53 18.31 8.30
C ASN A 335 -1.85 18.13 9.07
N SER A 336 -3.00 18.28 8.41
CA SER A 336 -4.30 18.09 9.07
C SER A 336 -4.49 16.66 9.60
N LEU A 337 -3.82 15.68 8.98
CA LEU A 337 -3.72 14.31 9.47
C LEU A 337 -2.32 13.74 9.20
N GLN A 338 -1.64 13.30 10.25
CA GLN A 338 -0.34 12.63 10.20
C GLN A 338 -0.53 11.13 10.47
N ILE A 339 -0.34 10.33 9.42
CA ILE A 339 -0.55 8.88 9.49
C ILE A 339 0.73 8.08 9.77
N ASN A 340 1.90 8.70 9.61
CA ASN A 340 3.17 8.03 9.86
C ASN A 340 3.31 7.71 11.35
N ARG A 341 3.63 6.45 11.65
CA ARG A 341 3.67 5.92 13.02
C ARG A 341 4.43 4.60 13.05
N ALA A 342 4.72 4.11 14.25
CA ALA A 342 5.35 2.82 14.43
C ALA A 342 4.61 2.01 15.49
N LEU A 343 4.57 0.70 15.30
CA LEU A 343 3.93 -0.26 16.20
C LEU A 343 4.93 -1.37 16.53
N ARG A 344 4.95 -1.78 17.79
CA ARG A 344 5.79 -2.87 18.27
C ARG A 344 4.99 -4.16 18.36
N TRP A 345 5.55 -5.25 17.86
CA TRP A 345 4.94 -6.57 17.93
C TRP A 345 5.96 -7.59 18.45
N GLY A 346 5.97 -7.76 19.77
CA GLY A 346 6.89 -8.67 20.43
C GLY A 346 8.32 -8.15 20.41
N ALA A 347 9.26 -9.07 20.62
CA ALA A 347 10.69 -8.85 20.41
C ALA A 347 11.06 -8.82 18.91
N ASN A 348 10.19 -9.35 18.05
CA ASN A 348 10.55 -9.66 16.67
C ASN A 348 10.32 -8.53 15.68
N VAL A 349 9.27 -7.70 15.83
CA VAL A 349 8.90 -6.74 14.79
C VAL A 349 8.71 -5.33 15.33
N GLU A 350 9.40 -4.39 14.72
CA GLU A 350 9.06 -2.98 14.68
C GLU A 350 8.45 -2.67 13.32
N LEU A 351 7.14 -2.42 13.28
CA LEU A 351 6.43 -2.03 12.06
C LEU A 351 6.47 -0.49 11.96
N ILE A 352 7.21 0.04 11.00
CA ILE A 352 7.40 1.48 10.77
C ILE A 352 6.62 1.87 9.52
N LEU A 353 5.67 2.81 9.65
CA LEU A 353 4.77 3.22 8.58
C LEU A 353 5.06 4.65 8.15
N THR A 354 5.27 4.87 6.86
CA THR A 354 5.51 6.19 6.26
C THR A 354 4.31 6.71 5.50
N ASP A 355 4.23 8.03 5.35
CA ASP A 355 3.35 8.72 4.41
C ASP A 355 4.19 9.15 3.21
N ASN A 356 3.93 8.52 2.07
CA ASN A 356 4.70 8.67 0.84
C ASN A 356 4.04 9.64 -0.16
N ARG A 357 2.99 10.39 0.22
CA ARG A 357 2.27 11.29 -0.69
C ARG A 357 2.19 12.72 -0.18
N SER A 358 1.99 12.94 1.12
CA SER A 358 1.72 14.29 1.64
C SER A 358 2.95 15.19 1.73
N PHE A 359 4.16 14.62 1.75
CA PHE A 359 5.41 15.39 1.96
C PHE A 359 6.40 15.31 0.79
N ARG A 360 6.07 14.57 -0.26
CA ARG A 360 6.96 14.41 -1.42
C ARG A 360 7.00 15.66 -2.29
N SER A 361 8.12 15.86 -2.97
CA SER A 361 8.20 16.78 -4.10
C SER A 361 7.44 16.22 -5.31
N GLN A 362 7.20 17.03 -6.34
CA GLN A 362 6.81 16.47 -7.64
C GLN A 362 7.97 15.63 -8.21
N ALA A 363 7.69 14.43 -8.72
CA ALA A 363 8.70 13.58 -9.34
C ALA A 363 9.33 14.30 -10.54
N ALA A 364 10.67 14.29 -10.63
CA ALA A 364 11.38 15.10 -11.63
C ALA A 364 10.97 14.77 -13.08
N ALA A 365 10.72 13.50 -13.37
CA ALA A 365 10.30 13.03 -14.68
C ALA A 365 8.84 13.36 -15.04
N GLU A 366 8.00 13.68 -14.06
CA GLU A 366 6.58 14.02 -14.26
C GLU A 366 6.33 15.53 -14.37
N ARG A 367 7.40 16.34 -14.35
CA ARG A 367 7.31 17.79 -14.49
C ARG A 367 7.12 18.20 -15.95
N ALA A 368 6.44 19.31 -16.16
CA ALA A 368 6.25 19.87 -17.51
C ALA A 368 7.57 20.26 -18.18
N ASP A 369 8.56 20.73 -17.40
CA ASP A 369 9.90 21.08 -17.89
C ASP A 369 10.75 19.86 -18.29
N ALA A 370 10.36 18.65 -17.88
CA ALA A 370 10.98 17.39 -18.28
C ALA A 370 10.37 16.79 -19.58
N ALA A 371 9.37 17.43 -20.19
CA ALA A 371 8.73 16.95 -21.41
C ALA A 371 9.69 16.62 -22.58
N PRO A 372 10.83 17.33 -22.78
CA PRO A 372 11.81 16.95 -23.80
C PRO A 372 12.44 15.55 -23.59
N PHE A 373 12.43 15.02 -22.36
CA PHE A 373 12.95 13.70 -21.99
C PHE A 373 11.88 12.61 -21.97
N ALA A 374 10.65 12.92 -22.43
CA ALA A 374 9.59 11.93 -22.51
C ALA A 374 9.92 10.85 -23.55
N VAL A 375 9.98 9.59 -23.10
CA VAL A 375 10.19 8.46 -23.98
C VAL A 375 8.93 8.20 -24.81
N ARG A 376 9.07 8.28 -26.14
CA ARG A 376 7.98 8.03 -27.08
C ARG A 376 8.12 6.63 -27.67
N GLY A 377 7.00 5.94 -27.90
CA GLY A 377 7.00 4.62 -28.51
C GLY A 377 7.26 3.45 -27.55
N PHE A 378 7.70 3.69 -26.31
CA PHE A 378 7.88 2.67 -25.26
C PHE A 378 6.89 2.93 -24.10
N PRO A 379 5.67 2.35 -24.15
CA PRO A 379 4.63 2.61 -23.17
C PRO A 379 5.08 2.39 -21.72
N TRP A 380 4.79 3.34 -20.84
CA TRP A 380 5.08 3.31 -19.39
C TRP A 380 6.55 3.36 -18.98
N TYR A 381 7.48 3.55 -19.92
CA TYR A 381 8.92 3.65 -19.61
C TYR A 381 9.43 5.10 -19.58
N ALA A 382 10.39 5.35 -18.69
CA ALA A 382 11.26 6.53 -18.68
C ALA A 382 12.72 6.07 -18.82
N ALA A 383 13.61 6.95 -19.26
CA ALA A 383 15.04 6.65 -19.37
C ALA A 383 15.73 6.80 -17.99
N GLN A 384 16.34 5.72 -17.48
CA GLN A 384 16.88 5.68 -16.12
C GLN A 384 17.95 6.77 -15.88
N ASP A 385 18.87 6.92 -16.83
CA ASP A 385 19.95 7.92 -16.79
C ASP A 385 19.42 9.36 -16.76
N ALA A 386 18.44 9.68 -17.61
CA ALA A 386 17.81 10.99 -17.61
C ALA A 386 17.09 11.25 -16.27
N VAL A 387 16.36 10.27 -15.73
CA VAL A 387 15.70 10.36 -14.42
C VAL A 387 16.71 10.61 -13.31
N GLU A 388 17.83 9.88 -13.29
CA GLU A 388 18.88 10.04 -12.27
C GLU A 388 19.49 11.46 -12.29
N VAL A 389 19.77 12.01 -13.47
CA VAL A 389 20.33 13.38 -13.59
C VAL A 389 19.28 14.44 -13.20
N LEU A 390 18.05 14.30 -13.67
CA LEU A 390 16.96 15.25 -13.40
C LEU A 390 16.56 15.28 -11.92
N ASP A 391 16.52 14.11 -11.28
CA ASP A 391 16.22 13.98 -9.86
C ASP A 391 17.34 14.57 -9.01
N ALA A 392 18.59 14.15 -9.21
CA ALA A 392 19.71 14.57 -8.38
C ALA A 392 19.96 16.08 -8.41
N GLY A 393 19.70 16.73 -9.55
CA GLY A 393 19.94 18.17 -9.72
C GLY A 393 21.34 18.56 -9.26
N ARG A 394 21.46 19.64 -8.48
CA ARG A 394 22.75 20.15 -8.00
C ARG A 394 23.53 19.17 -7.09
N ALA A 395 22.88 18.12 -6.57
CA ALA A 395 23.52 17.11 -5.74
C ALA A 395 24.12 15.95 -6.55
N LEU A 396 24.02 15.96 -7.88
CA LEU A 396 24.65 14.95 -8.73
C LEU A 396 26.17 14.92 -8.45
N PRO A 397 26.76 13.75 -8.13
CA PRO A 397 28.20 13.64 -7.94
C PRO A 397 28.97 14.14 -9.18
N GLY A 398 29.90 15.08 -8.98
CA GLY A 398 30.63 15.74 -10.08
C GLY A 398 29.95 17.00 -10.65
N GLY A 399 28.78 17.36 -10.15
CA GLY A 399 27.99 18.51 -10.61
C GLY A 399 27.01 18.14 -11.72
N ALA A 400 25.84 18.78 -11.72
CA ALA A 400 24.85 18.57 -12.78
C ALA A 400 25.33 19.15 -14.12
N PRO A 401 25.26 18.39 -15.23
CA PRO A 401 25.66 18.89 -16.53
C PRO A 401 24.68 19.95 -17.04
N GLU A 402 25.17 20.84 -17.92
CA GLU A 402 24.33 21.86 -18.59
C GLU A 402 23.30 21.22 -19.53
N THR A 403 23.66 20.08 -20.15
CA THR A 403 22.82 19.31 -21.06
C THR A 403 22.78 17.84 -20.69
N ILE A 404 21.72 17.14 -21.11
CA ILE A 404 21.53 15.70 -20.97
C ILE A 404 21.40 15.12 -22.39
N ARG A 405 22.19 14.09 -22.68
CA ARG A 405 22.10 13.35 -23.95
C ARG A 405 20.81 12.55 -24.00
N PHE A 406 19.95 12.82 -24.98
CA PHE A 406 18.68 12.10 -25.16
C PHE A 406 18.24 12.17 -26.63
N GLY A 407 17.81 11.04 -27.20
CA GLY A 407 17.36 10.94 -28.59
C GLY A 407 18.42 11.35 -29.62
N GLY A 408 19.71 11.12 -29.30
CA GLY A 408 20.82 11.54 -30.16
C GLY A 408 21.09 13.06 -30.16
N GLN A 409 20.52 13.81 -29.21
CA GLN A 409 20.70 15.26 -29.06
C GLN A 409 21.13 15.61 -27.63
N ASP A 410 21.79 16.77 -27.48
CA ASP A 410 22.13 17.31 -26.16
C ASP A 410 21.06 18.34 -25.78
N LEU A 411 20.16 17.97 -24.87
CA LEU A 411 19.02 18.79 -24.46
C LEU A 411 19.36 19.56 -23.18
N PRO A 412 18.90 20.82 -23.00
CA PRO A 412 19.13 21.57 -21.77
C PRO A 412 18.66 20.81 -20.52
N ASN A 413 19.46 20.82 -19.45
CA ASN A 413 19.08 20.25 -18.16
C ASN A 413 18.27 21.29 -17.34
N PRO A 414 16.93 21.14 -17.22
CA PRO A 414 16.10 22.11 -16.49
C PRO A 414 16.32 22.07 -14.97
N ARG A 415 16.98 21.03 -14.46
CA ARG A 415 17.08 20.73 -13.02
C ARG A 415 18.49 20.92 -12.46
N ARG A 416 19.46 21.38 -13.26
CA ARG A 416 20.88 21.46 -12.84
C ARG A 416 21.13 22.22 -11.53
N ASP A 417 20.38 23.28 -11.28
CA ASP A 417 20.53 24.12 -10.08
C ASP A 417 19.53 23.76 -8.96
N ALA A 418 18.61 22.82 -9.23
CA ALA A 418 17.53 22.46 -8.34
C ALA A 418 17.94 21.41 -7.29
N SER A 419 17.17 21.32 -6.20
CA SER A 419 17.41 20.35 -5.14
C SER A 419 17.04 18.94 -5.59
N PRO A 420 17.60 17.88 -5.00
CA PRO A 420 17.09 16.52 -5.16
C PRO A 420 15.58 16.42 -4.93
N GLY A 421 14.92 15.50 -5.64
CA GLY A 421 13.57 15.10 -5.26
C GLY A 421 13.55 14.42 -3.89
N SER A 422 12.43 14.54 -3.18
CA SER A 422 12.21 13.88 -1.89
C SER A 422 10.88 13.14 -1.88
N MET A 423 10.85 11.94 -1.30
CA MET A 423 9.63 11.16 -1.11
C MET A 423 9.02 11.43 0.27
N LEU A 424 9.85 11.55 1.30
CA LEU A 424 9.39 11.64 2.69
C LEU A 424 9.38 13.07 3.25
N GLY A 425 10.07 14.00 2.58
CA GLY A 425 10.39 15.32 3.13
C GLY A 425 11.36 15.24 4.33
N ALA A 426 11.95 16.36 4.71
CA ALA A 426 13.01 16.42 5.73
C ALA A 426 12.62 15.76 7.06
N ARG A 427 11.45 16.14 7.60
CA ARG A 427 11.01 15.74 8.95
C ARG A 427 10.73 14.24 9.05
N GLN A 428 10.02 13.68 8.08
CA GLN A 428 9.66 12.27 8.13
C GLN A 428 10.85 11.37 7.79
N LYS A 429 11.71 11.80 6.85
CA LYS A 429 12.98 11.13 6.55
C LYS A 429 13.86 11.02 7.80
N GLN A 430 14.01 12.11 8.54
CA GLN A 430 14.79 12.10 9.78
C GLN A 430 14.15 11.21 10.85
N TRP A 431 12.82 11.29 11.04
CA TRP A 431 12.09 10.41 11.95
C TRP A 431 12.28 8.92 11.59
N LEU A 432 12.23 8.56 10.30
CA LEU A 432 12.45 7.19 9.85
C LEU A 432 13.86 6.71 10.22
N LYS A 433 14.90 7.53 9.95
CA LYS A 433 16.29 7.22 10.33
C LYS A 433 16.45 6.99 11.84
N GLU A 434 15.81 7.82 12.66
CA GLU A 434 15.80 7.67 14.12
C GLU A 434 15.10 6.38 14.57
N ARG A 435 13.97 6.00 13.94
CA ARG A 435 13.29 4.73 14.25
C ARG A 435 14.13 3.51 13.86
N LEU A 436 14.75 3.55 12.67
CA LEU A 436 15.57 2.46 12.17
C LEU A 436 16.80 2.20 13.06
N THR A 437 17.45 3.27 13.54
CA THR A 437 18.63 3.18 14.42
C THR A 437 18.25 2.90 15.88
N GLY A 438 17.12 3.41 16.36
CA GLY A 438 16.66 3.24 17.73
C GLY A 438 15.93 1.93 18.02
N SER A 439 15.51 1.18 16.99
CA SER A 439 14.74 -0.05 17.19
C SER A 439 15.57 -1.19 17.74
N THR A 440 15.07 -1.79 18.81
CA THR A 440 15.60 -3.03 19.41
C THR A 440 14.95 -4.30 18.85
N ALA A 441 13.99 -4.17 17.92
CA ALA A 441 13.32 -5.33 17.36
C ALA A 441 14.30 -6.12 16.49
N ARG A 442 14.05 -7.42 16.38
CA ARG A 442 14.82 -8.23 15.43
C ARG A 442 14.67 -7.70 14.01
N TRP A 443 13.45 -7.43 13.59
CA TRP A 443 13.09 -6.95 12.25
C TRP A 443 12.55 -5.53 12.31
N LYS A 444 13.06 -4.67 11.45
CA LYS A 444 12.46 -3.37 11.14
C LYS A 444 11.70 -3.53 9.84
N LEU A 445 10.39 -3.68 9.94
CA LEU A 445 9.50 -3.83 8.79
C LEU A 445 8.97 -2.45 8.41
N TRP A 446 9.40 -1.94 7.28
CA TRP A 446 8.99 -0.62 6.78
C TRP A 446 7.81 -0.76 5.83
N GLY A 447 6.60 -0.47 6.32
CA GLY A 447 5.41 -0.32 5.50
C GLY A 447 5.46 0.98 4.71
N ASN A 448 5.54 0.84 3.40
CA ASN A 448 5.79 1.91 2.43
C ASN A 448 4.81 1.72 1.27
N SER A 449 4.02 2.73 0.91
CA SER A 449 2.94 2.50 -0.07
C SER A 449 3.44 2.24 -1.49
N VAL A 450 4.65 2.72 -1.83
CA VAL A 450 5.24 2.65 -3.19
C VAL A 450 6.62 1.97 -3.19
N GLY A 451 6.96 1.21 -4.24
CA GLY A 451 8.13 0.30 -4.23
C GLY A 451 9.50 0.91 -4.46
N MET A 452 10.54 0.30 -3.88
CA MET A 452 11.97 0.67 -3.99
C MET A 452 12.78 -0.22 -4.94
N LEU A 453 12.36 -1.44 -5.25
CA LEU A 453 13.00 -2.29 -6.25
C LEU A 453 12.81 -1.64 -7.62
N HIS A 454 13.88 -1.39 -8.37
CA HIS A 454 13.72 -0.86 -9.73
C HIS A 454 13.00 -1.90 -10.61
N ARG A 455 11.94 -1.46 -11.29
CA ARG A 455 11.32 -2.20 -12.39
C ARG A 455 11.98 -1.73 -13.68
N ARG A 456 13.13 -2.30 -14.05
CA ARG A 456 13.88 -1.85 -15.22
C ARG A 456 14.05 -2.95 -16.27
N THR A 457 14.19 -2.54 -17.53
CA THR A 457 14.53 -3.42 -18.66
C THR A 457 15.59 -2.76 -19.54
N ASP A 458 16.28 -3.54 -20.37
CA ASP A 458 17.40 -3.09 -21.19
C ASP A 458 17.01 -2.81 -22.65
N TRP A 459 16.15 -1.80 -22.87
CA TRP A 459 15.74 -1.39 -24.22
C TRP A 459 16.91 -1.02 -25.16
N GLN A 460 18.06 -0.62 -24.61
CA GLN A 460 19.29 -0.39 -25.38
C GLN A 460 19.86 -1.67 -26.03
N ASN A 461 19.39 -2.85 -25.63
CA ASN A 461 19.82 -4.15 -26.13
C ASN A 461 18.80 -4.80 -27.09
N LEU A 462 17.86 -4.04 -27.64
CA LEU A 462 16.91 -4.53 -28.64
C LEU A 462 17.63 -5.32 -29.77
N PRO A 463 17.07 -6.46 -30.23
CA PRO A 463 17.64 -7.20 -31.35
C PRO A 463 17.68 -6.38 -32.65
N GLU A 464 18.66 -6.66 -33.50
CA GLU A 464 18.71 -6.09 -34.85
C GLU A 464 17.42 -6.42 -35.63
N GLY A 465 16.92 -5.44 -36.40
CA GLY A 465 15.70 -5.57 -37.18
C GLY A 465 14.40 -5.27 -36.43
N VAL A 466 14.44 -4.97 -35.14
CA VAL A 466 13.28 -4.40 -34.43
C VAL A 466 13.18 -2.91 -34.75
N GLU A 467 12.09 -2.49 -35.40
CA GLU A 467 11.83 -1.09 -35.75
C GLU A 467 11.42 -0.26 -34.52
N ALA A 468 12.38 0.06 -33.65
CA ALA A 468 12.20 0.95 -32.51
C ALA A 468 13.53 1.57 -32.05
N ASP A 469 13.53 2.88 -31.82
CA ASP A 469 14.71 3.64 -31.40
C ASP A 469 14.61 4.03 -29.92
N TRP A 470 15.30 3.31 -29.05
CA TRP A 470 15.41 3.69 -27.64
C TRP A 470 16.22 4.98 -27.51
N PRO A 471 15.71 6.05 -26.84
CA PRO A 471 16.32 7.38 -26.88
C PRO A 471 17.49 7.58 -25.90
N SER A 472 17.94 6.55 -25.20
CA SER A 472 18.93 6.64 -24.11
C SER A 472 19.98 5.53 -24.25
N GLU A 473 21.15 5.71 -23.64
CA GLU A 473 22.17 4.66 -23.55
C GLU A 473 21.94 3.74 -22.32
N GLY A 474 21.14 4.20 -21.37
CA GLY A 474 20.80 3.49 -20.15
C GLY A 474 19.57 2.58 -20.25
N TYR A 475 19.22 1.99 -19.12
CA TYR A 475 18.02 1.14 -18.96
C TYR A 475 16.72 1.97 -19.01
N GLY A 476 15.62 1.31 -19.34
CA GLY A 476 14.28 1.87 -19.15
C GLY A 476 13.70 1.55 -17.78
N LEU A 477 13.22 2.54 -17.05
CA LEU A 477 12.44 2.40 -15.82
C LEU A 477 10.95 2.34 -16.12
N TYR A 478 10.27 1.31 -15.64
CA TYR A 478 8.82 1.18 -15.72
C TYR A 478 8.16 2.01 -14.60
N GLY A 479 7.60 3.16 -14.99
CA GLY A 479 7.01 4.13 -14.08
C GLY A 479 8.03 4.94 -13.26
N THR A 480 7.62 6.13 -12.82
CA THR A 480 8.43 7.07 -12.03
C THR A 480 7.66 7.71 -10.86
N ASP A 481 6.46 7.22 -10.56
CA ASP A 481 5.64 7.73 -9.45
C ASP A 481 6.00 7.08 -8.10
N ASP A 482 6.79 6.00 -8.14
CA ASP A 482 7.36 5.34 -6.96
C ASP A 482 8.82 5.78 -6.73
N TRP A 483 9.57 5.10 -5.84
CA TRP A 483 10.95 5.46 -5.53
C TRP A 483 11.91 5.37 -6.74
N CYS A 484 11.52 4.77 -7.86
CA CYS A 484 12.30 4.82 -9.10
C CYS A 484 12.38 6.25 -9.66
N GLY A 485 11.45 7.14 -9.30
CA GLY A 485 11.48 8.57 -9.64
C GLY A 485 12.23 9.45 -8.64
N TYR A 486 12.73 8.89 -7.54
CA TYR A 486 13.45 9.60 -6.46
C TYR A 486 14.78 8.89 -6.12
N PRO A 487 15.63 8.57 -7.11
CA PRO A 487 16.86 7.80 -6.90
C PRO A 487 17.82 8.42 -5.88
N ALA A 488 17.88 9.75 -5.75
CA ALA A 488 18.76 10.42 -4.80
C ALA A 488 18.41 10.08 -3.34
N GLU A 489 17.15 10.29 -2.94
CA GLU A 489 16.69 9.96 -1.57
C GLU A 489 16.66 8.45 -1.32
N ARG A 490 16.29 7.65 -2.33
CA ARG A 490 16.37 6.18 -2.26
C ARG A 490 17.79 5.73 -1.92
N ARG A 491 18.79 6.25 -2.63
CA ARG A 491 20.21 5.95 -2.40
C ARG A 491 20.66 6.45 -1.02
N GLU A 492 20.24 7.66 -0.62
CA GLU A 492 20.52 8.24 0.70
C GLU A 492 20.09 7.29 1.84
N LEU A 493 18.87 6.77 1.78
CA LEU A 493 18.32 5.88 2.80
C LEU A 493 19.00 4.52 2.83
N LEU A 494 19.26 3.90 1.68
CA LEU A 494 19.92 2.59 1.62
C LEU A 494 21.40 2.69 2.05
N ALA A 495 22.10 3.76 1.66
CA ALA A 495 23.47 4.01 2.12
C ALA A 495 23.51 4.33 3.63
N PHE A 496 22.49 4.98 4.17
CA PHE A 496 22.36 5.21 5.61
C PHE A 496 22.27 3.90 6.42
N LEU A 497 21.54 2.89 5.93
CA LEU A 497 21.46 1.58 6.59
C LEU A 497 22.85 0.93 6.73
N GLU A 498 23.62 0.93 5.64
CA GLU A 498 24.99 0.41 5.64
C GLU A 498 25.89 1.22 6.59
N ALA A 499 25.87 2.55 6.47
CA ALA A 499 26.72 3.44 7.27
C ALA A 499 26.45 3.38 8.77
N GLN A 500 25.20 3.10 9.18
CA GLN A 500 24.81 2.97 10.59
C GLN A 500 24.78 1.52 11.08
N GLY A 501 25.14 0.54 10.24
CA GLY A 501 25.09 -0.88 10.60
C GLY A 501 23.69 -1.38 10.95
N VAL A 502 22.65 -0.76 10.39
CA VAL A 502 21.26 -1.17 10.63
C VAL A 502 20.95 -2.40 9.78
N THR A 503 20.71 -3.53 10.43
CA THR A 503 20.37 -4.81 9.77
C THR A 503 18.93 -5.23 9.99
N ASN A 504 18.52 -6.30 9.30
CA ASN A 504 17.21 -6.92 9.37
C ASN A 504 16.08 -5.94 8.99
N VAL A 505 16.31 -5.18 7.92
CA VAL A 505 15.34 -4.24 7.35
C VAL A 505 14.68 -4.88 6.14
N ALA A 506 13.35 -4.90 6.13
CA ALA A 506 12.57 -5.27 4.96
C ALA A 506 11.45 -4.26 4.73
N THR A 507 11.23 -3.86 3.48
CA THR A 507 10.09 -3.03 3.09
C THR A 507 8.92 -3.91 2.66
N LEU A 508 7.70 -3.51 3.06
CA LEU A 508 6.44 -4.14 2.66
C LEU A 508 5.65 -3.11 1.85
N VAL A 509 5.25 -3.47 0.63
CA VAL A 509 4.83 -2.49 -0.38
C VAL A 509 3.57 -2.90 -1.15
N GLY A 510 2.75 -1.89 -1.53
CA GLY A 510 1.59 -1.99 -2.43
C GLY A 510 1.80 -1.32 -3.81
N ASP A 511 0.81 -0.55 -4.28
CA ASP A 511 0.75 0.31 -5.50
C ASP A 511 0.94 -0.38 -6.87
N ARG A 512 1.90 -1.29 -7.01
CA ARG A 512 2.33 -1.80 -8.32
C ARG A 512 1.35 -2.77 -8.98
N HIS A 513 0.35 -3.25 -8.24
CA HIS A 513 -0.60 -4.29 -8.65
C HIS A 513 0.10 -5.55 -9.17
N SER A 514 1.16 -5.98 -8.47
CA SER A 514 2.12 -6.97 -8.94
C SER A 514 2.92 -7.52 -7.77
N PHE A 515 3.31 -8.78 -7.84
CA PHE A 515 4.17 -9.38 -6.82
C PHE A 515 5.65 -9.18 -7.18
N PHE A 516 6.45 -8.69 -6.24
CA PHE A 516 7.92 -8.64 -6.38
C PHE A 516 8.59 -9.03 -5.08
N ALA A 517 9.68 -9.77 -5.16
CA ALA A 517 10.59 -9.99 -4.03
C ALA A 517 12.03 -9.78 -4.48
N GLY A 518 12.83 -9.13 -3.64
CA GLY A 518 14.20 -8.81 -4.00
C GLY A 518 15.00 -8.17 -2.89
N LEU A 519 16.25 -7.85 -3.21
CA LEU A 519 17.18 -7.19 -2.31
C LEU A 519 17.42 -5.75 -2.75
N LEU A 520 17.32 -4.82 -1.81
CA LEU A 520 17.51 -3.40 -2.05
C LEU A 520 18.99 -3.04 -1.96
N SER A 521 19.49 -2.41 -3.02
CA SER A 521 20.85 -1.87 -3.11
C SER A 521 20.79 -0.38 -3.49
N PRO A 522 21.68 0.47 -2.92
CA PRO A 522 21.79 1.87 -3.31
C PRO A 522 22.01 2.02 -4.82
N ASP A 523 22.80 1.11 -5.40
CA ASP A 523 23.16 1.06 -6.81
C ASP A 523 22.82 -0.28 -7.46
N LEU A 524 22.66 -0.28 -8.77
CA LEU A 524 22.56 -1.47 -9.62
C LEU A 524 23.57 -1.37 -10.76
N PRO A 525 23.90 -2.49 -11.45
CA PRO A 525 24.79 -2.46 -12.61
C PRO A 525 24.42 -1.35 -13.61
N PRO A 526 25.44 -0.69 -14.19
CA PRO A 526 26.87 -1.02 -14.12
C PRO A 526 27.59 -0.59 -12.83
N ARG A 527 26.91 0.11 -11.91
CA ARG A 527 27.45 0.44 -10.58
C ARG A 527 27.41 -0.79 -9.66
N ALA A 528 28.21 -0.76 -8.59
CA ALA A 528 28.37 -1.90 -7.69
C ALA A 528 27.06 -2.27 -6.98
N TYR A 529 26.61 -3.50 -7.17
CA TYR A 529 25.46 -4.06 -6.46
C TYR A 529 25.85 -4.46 -5.03
N ARG A 530 25.28 -3.76 -4.04
CA ARG A 530 25.55 -3.94 -2.60
C ARG A 530 24.23 -3.96 -1.81
N PRO A 531 23.60 -5.13 -1.67
CA PRO A 531 22.37 -5.29 -0.91
C PRO A 531 22.50 -4.83 0.55
N THR A 532 21.49 -4.08 1.02
CA THR A 532 21.41 -3.54 2.40
C THR A 532 20.10 -3.87 3.10
N ALA A 533 19.03 -4.12 2.34
CA ALA A 533 17.71 -4.49 2.84
C ALA A 533 17.01 -5.44 1.86
N ALA A 534 15.81 -5.92 2.21
CA ALA A 534 14.93 -6.66 1.31
C ALA A 534 13.64 -5.88 1.04
N GLU A 535 12.93 -6.22 -0.02
CA GLU A 535 11.60 -5.68 -0.32
C GLU A 535 10.65 -6.78 -0.78
N PHE A 536 9.40 -6.69 -0.33
CA PHE A 536 8.29 -7.52 -0.75
C PHE A 536 7.12 -6.62 -1.19
N VAL A 537 6.76 -6.69 -2.47
CA VAL A 537 5.63 -5.98 -3.07
C VAL A 537 4.48 -6.98 -3.24
N VAL A 538 3.29 -6.63 -2.76
CA VAL A 538 2.09 -7.46 -2.90
C VAL A 538 1.32 -7.16 -4.19
N GLY A 539 0.72 -8.20 -4.77
CA GLY A 539 -0.30 -8.06 -5.80
C GLY A 539 -1.51 -7.27 -5.30
N SER A 540 -2.33 -6.77 -6.23
CA SER A 540 -3.55 -6.07 -5.86
C SER A 540 -4.62 -7.07 -5.38
N ILE A 541 -5.47 -6.62 -4.45
CA ILE A 541 -6.68 -7.37 -4.09
C ILE A 541 -7.62 -7.44 -5.29
N SER A 542 -7.83 -6.33 -5.99
CA SER A 542 -8.74 -6.34 -7.14
C SER A 542 -8.44 -5.34 -8.24
N THR A 543 -7.52 -4.40 -8.05
CA THR A 543 -7.20 -3.43 -9.11
C THR A 543 -6.49 -4.10 -10.30
N PRO A 544 -6.80 -3.75 -11.57
CA PRO A 544 -6.12 -4.32 -12.72
C PRO A 544 -4.59 -4.17 -12.68
N SER A 545 -3.90 -5.25 -13.05
CA SER A 545 -2.44 -5.33 -13.06
C SER A 545 -1.82 -4.58 -14.25
N SER A 546 -0.49 -4.38 -14.19
CA SER A 546 0.27 -3.84 -15.34
C SER A 546 0.12 -4.73 -16.58
N PHE A 547 0.06 -6.05 -16.39
CA PHE A 547 -0.18 -6.98 -17.48
C PHE A 547 -1.55 -6.80 -18.13
N GLU A 548 -2.62 -6.65 -17.33
CA GLU A 548 -3.97 -6.41 -17.88
C GLU A 548 -4.06 -5.08 -18.65
N ALA A 549 -3.38 -4.05 -18.16
CA ALA A 549 -3.28 -2.78 -18.86
C ALA A 549 -2.57 -2.95 -20.23
N ALA A 550 -1.47 -3.70 -20.27
CA ALA A 550 -0.76 -4.00 -21.52
C ALA A 550 -1.58 -4.86 -22.47
N GLU A 551 -2.23 -5.91 -21.97
CA GLU A 551 -3.08 -6.82 -22.75
C GLU A 551 -4.23 -6.06 -23.42
N ALA A 552 -4.83 -5.09 -22.71
CA ALA A 552 -5.92 -4.29 -23.24
C ALA A 552 -5.45 -3.20 -24.22
N ALA A 553 -4.25 -2.64 -24.04
CA ALA A 553 -3.79 -1.46 -24.78
C ALA A 553 -2.88 -1.76 -25.97
N LEU A 554 -2.21 -2.91 -26.01
CA LEU A 554 -1.16 -3.19 -26.99
C LEU A 554 -1.57 -4.30 -27.98
N PRO A 555 -1.55 -4.01 -29.30
CA PRO A 555 -1.67 -5.03 -30.33
C PRO A 555 -0.50 -6.01 -30.29
N LEU A 556 -0.74 -7.31 -30.49
CA LEU A 556 0.32 -8.34 -30.42
C LEU A 556 1.36 -8.28 -31.55
N ASP A 557 1.01 -7.66 -32.67
CA ASP A 557 1.81 -7.51 -33.88
C ASP A 557 2.74 -6.28 -33.85
N ARG A 558 2.58 -5.37 -32.89
CA ARG A 558 3.48 -4.22 -32.72
C ARG A 558 4.93 -4.67 -32.45
N PRO A 559 5.95 -3.99 -33.02
CA PRO A 559 7.36 -4.39 -32.88
C PRO A 559 7.83 -4.66 -31.45
N LEU A 560 7.38 -3.84 -30.49
CA LEU A 560 7.77 -3.92 -29.08
C LEU A 560 6.90 -4.84 -28.21
N SER A 561 5.75 -5.31 -28.72
CA SER A 561 4.87 -6.20 -27.96
C SER A 561 5.51 -7.46 -27.39
N PRO A 562 6.56 -8.07 -27.99
CA PRO A 562 7.21 -9.25 -27.41
C PRO A 562 7.75 -9.02 -25.99
N ALA A 563 8.13 -7.80 -25.64
CA ALA A 563 8.61 -7.44 -24.31
C ALA A 563 7.48 -7.12 -23.29
N TYR A 564 6.22 -7.16 -23.72
CA TYR A 564 5.05 -6.97 -22.85
C TYR A 564 4.17 -8.22 -22.81
N LEU A 565 3.91 -8.80 -23.98
CA LEU A 565 2.91 -9.84 -24.23
C LEU A 565 3.56 -11.00 -25.00
N HIS A 566 3.25 -12.23 -24.58
CA HIS A 566 3.63 -13.44 -25.31
C HIS A 566 2.39 -14.31 -25.52
N ARG A 567 2.22 -14.83 -26.73
CA ARG A 567 1.16 -15.80 -27.05
C ARG A 567 1.85 -17.09 -27.53
N PRO A 568 1.84 -18.17 -26.72
CA PRO A 568 2.55 -19.41 -27.05
C PRO A 568 2.03 -20.12 -28.31
N ALA A 569 0.72 -20.02 -28.57
CA ALA A 569 0.07 -20.63 -29.72
C ALA A 569 -1.10 -19.78 -30.20
N GLU A 570 -1.43 -19.85 -31.49
CA GLU A 570 -2.59 -19.16 -32.06
C GLU A 570 -3.87 -19.59 -31.34
N GLY A 571 -4.71 -18.61 -30.95
CA GLY A 571 -5.91 -18.85 -30.15
C GLY A 571 -5.68 -19.13 -28.66
N GLY A 572 -4.42 -19.28 -28.21
CA GLY A 572 -4.08 -19.48 -26.79
C GLY A 572 -4.11 -18.19 -25.95
N PRO A 573 -4.10 -18.32 -24.61
CA PRO A 573 -4.09 -17.17 -23.71
C PRO A 573 -2.79 -16.36 -23.86
N VAL A 574 -2.91 -15.05 -23.74
CA VAL A 574 -1.75 -14.16 -23.67
C VAL A 574 -1.11 -14.26 -22.29
N GLN A 575 0.22 -14.19 -22.26
CA GLN A 575 1.05 -14.31 -21.06
C GLN A 575 1.89 -13.04 -20.85
N PRO A 576 2.25 -12.72 -19.59
CA PRO A 576 2.99 -11.51 -19.22
C PRO A 576 4.47 -11.61 -19.57
N ALA A 577 4.85 -11.38 -20.83
CA ALA A 577 6.25 -11.33 -21.24
C ALA A 577 7.05 -10.21 -20.55
N MET A 578 6.35 -9.21 -20.00
CA MET A 578 6.95 -8.21 -19.12
C MET A 578 7.66 -8.79 -17.88
N ASN A 579 7.22 -9.96 -17.37
CA ASN A 579 7.91 -10.66 -16.28
C ASN A 579 9.33 -11.07 -16.71
N LEU A 580 9.45 -11.54 -17.95
CA LEU A 580 10.72 -11.91 -18.58
C LEU A 580 11.57 -10.67 -18.86
N ALA A 581 10.97 -9.60 -19.40
CA ALA A 581 11.69 -8.37 -19.73
C ALA A 581 12.38 -7.76 -18.52
N VAL A 582 11.68 -7.64 -17.39
CA VAL A 582 12.25 -7.00 -16.18
C VAL A 582 13.27 -7.87 -15.44
N ARG A 583 13.34 -9.17 -15.71
CA ARG A 583 14.29 -10.09 -15.04
C ARG A 583 15.47 -10.51 -15.92
N HIS A 584 15.24 -10.65 -17.22
CA HIS A 584 16.20 -11.25 -18.15
C HIS A 584 16.51 -10.35 -19.35
N GLY A 585 15.80 -9.22 -19.49
CA GLY A 585 16.02 -8.27 -20.57
C GLY A 585 15.24 -8.58 -21.85
N VAL A 586 15.25 -7.62 -22.77
CA VAL A 586 14.42 -7.64 -23.98
C VAL A 586 14.80 -8.78 -24.92
N ARG A 587 16.09 -9.13 -25.04
CA ARG A 587 16.54 -10.22 -25.92
C ARG A 587 15.91 -11.57 -25.56
N ALA A 588 15.75 -11.85 -24.27
CA ALA A 588 15.07 -13.06 -23.80
C ALA A 588 13.62 -13.12 -24.31
N CYS A 589 12.89 -12.00 -24.28
CA CYS A 589 11.53 -11.92 -24.80
C CYS A 589 11.43 -12.21 -26.30
N TYR A 590 12.36 -11.67 -27.11
CA TYR A 590 12.36 -11.91 -28.55
C TYR A 590 12.82 -13.33 -28.90
N ALA A 591 13.77 -13.90 -28.15
CA ALA A 591 14.14 -15.31 -28.29
C ALA A 591 12.97 -16.24 -27.97
N LEU A 592 12.21 -15.97 -26.91
CA LEU A 592 10.99 -16.70 -26.58
C LEU A 592 9.95 -16.59 -27.70
N LYS A 593 9.73 -15.38 -28.25
CA LYS A 593 8.79 -15.19 -29.38
C LYS A 593 9.23 -15.96 -30.63
N ALA A 594 10.51 -15.98 -30.94
CA ALA A 594 11.03 -16.62 -32.15
C ALA A 594 10.98 -18.15 -32.08
N THR A 595 11.22 -18.72 -30.91
CA THR A 595 11.45 -20.18 -30.75
C THR A 595 10.31 -20.89 -30.05
N GLY A 596 9.51 -20.18 -29.24
CA GLY A 596 8.55 -20.77 -28.31
C GLY A 596 9.19 -21.52 -27.14
N ARG A 597 10.53 -21.49 -27.01
CA ARG A 597 11.29 -22.23 -26.00
C ARG A 597 11.81 -21.31 -24.91
N VAL A 598 11.59 -21.73 -23.66
CA VAL A 598 12.02 -20.99 -22.46
C VAL A 598 13.54 -21.03 -22.32
N GLU A 599 14.16 -22.15 -22.69
CA GLU A 599 15.60 -22.37 -22.59
C GLU A 599 16.38 -21.39 -23.45
N ASP A 600 15.87 -21.10 -24.66
CA ASP A 600 16.48 -20.13 -25.58
C ASP A 600 16.37 -18.70 -25.03
N ALA A 601 15.28 -18.39 -24.33
CA ALA A 601 15.11 -17.10 -23.66
C ALA A 601 16.11 -16.91 -22.52
N LEU A 602 16.30 -17.95 -21.69
CA LEU A 602 17.24 -17.91 -20.57
C LEU A 602 18.70 -17.88 -21.05
N ALA A 603 19.02 -18.53 -22.16
CA ALA A 603 20.37 -18.55 -22.74
C ALA A 603 20.88 -17.16 -23.17
N VAL A 604 19.99 -16.21 -23.45
CA VAL A 604 20.33 -14.83 -23.83
C VAL A 604 19.99 -13.81 -22.74
N SER A 605 19.74 -14.28 -21.52
CA SER A 605 19.42 -13.44 -20.36
C SER A 605 20.55 -12.46 -20.07
N ASN A 606 20.21 -11.21 -19.78
CA ASN A 606 21.14 -10.20 -19.28
C ASN A 606 21.14 -10.17 -17.74
N PRO A 607 22.18 -10.70 -17.07
CA PRO A 607 22.23 -10.75 -15.59
C PRO A 607 22.35 -9.36 -14.95
N GLU A 608 22.72 -8.33 -15.71
CA GLU A 608 22.86 -6.96 -15.20
C GLU A 608 21.52 -6.23 -15.12
N VAL A 609 20.47 -6.69 -15.81
CA VAL A 609 19.15 -6.03 -15.82
C VAL A 609 18.57 -5.95 -14.42
N ALA A 610 18.55 -7.06 -13.68
CA ALA A 610 17.91 -7.08 -12.38
C ALA A 610 18.52 -8.11 -11.41
N PRO A 611 19.81 -7.99 -11.04
CA PRO A 611 20.42 -8.86 -10.04
C PRO A 611 19.76 -8.73 -8.65
N HIS A 612 18.97 -7.67 -8.44
CA HIS A 612 18.20 -7.40 -7.23
C HIS A 612 16.85 -8.15 -7.16
N LEU A 613 16.32 -8.65 -8.27
CA LEU A 613 15.01 -9.31 -8.30
C LEU A 613 15.12 -10.82 -8.15
N ALA A 614 14.59 -11.35 -7.04
CA ALA A 614 14.43 -12.78 -6.82
C ALA A 614 13.10 -13.32 -7.39
N PHE A 615 12.08 -12.46 -7.48
CA PHE A 615 10.75 -12.79 -8.01
C PHE A 615 10.09 -11.54 -8.60
N ALA A 616 9.38 -11.70 -9.72
CA ALA A 616 8.56 -10.64 -10.33
C ALA A 616 7.39 -11.25 -11.10
N ASP A 617 6.16 -10.93 -10.69
CA ASP A 617 4.92 -11.21 -11.42
C ASP A 617 4.07 -9.95 -11.56
N LEU A 618 4.06 -9.39 -12.76
CA LEU A 618 3.33 -8.18 -13.13
C LEU A 618 1.85 -8.43 -13.50
N GLY A 619 1.39 -9.68 -13.41
CA GLY A 619 -0.01 -10.06 -13.66
C GLY A 619 -0.73 -10.64 -12.45
N GLY A 620 -0.07 -10.73 -11.29
CA GLY A 620 -0.60 -11.39 -10.10
C GLY A 620 -1.55 -10.54 -9.26
N HIS A 621 -2.59 -11.17 -8.73
CA HIS A 621 -3.51 -10.62 -7.72
C HIS A 621 -3.46 -11.47 -6.46
N GLY A 622 -3.80 -10.90 -5.31
CA GLY A 622 -3.94 -11.65 -4.08
C GLY A 622 -3.42 -10.89 -2.87
N TYR A 623 -2.73 -11.61 -1.98
CA TYR A 623 -2.23 -11.07 -0.72
C TYR A 623 -0.89 -11.72 -0.36
N ALA A 624 -0.22 -11.18 0.67
CA ALA A 624 1.01 -11.74 1.20
C ALA A 624 0.85 -12.09 2.67
N VAL A 625 1.40 -13.23 3.09
CA VAL A 625 1.43 -13.70 4.49
C VAL A 625 2.85 -13.62 5.01
N VAL A 626 3.02 -13.07 6.21
CA VAL A 626 4.31 -12.84 6.86
C VAL A 626 4.42 -13.65 8.13
N VAL A 627 5.58 -14.29 8.30
CA VAL A 627 6.03 -14.90 9.55
C VAL A 627 7.37 -14.30 9.93
N ALA A 628 7.39 -13.43 10.94
CA ALA A 628 8.63 -12.83 11.43
C ALA A 628 9.02 -13.49 12.76
N SER A 629 10.02 -14.36 12.69
CA SER A 629 10.62 -15.02 13.86
C SER A 629 11.94 -14.34 14.24
N HIS A 630 12.56 -14.79 15.32
CA HIS A 630 13.89 -14.31 15.66
C HIS A 630 14.93 -14.66 14.59
N ASP A 631 14.82 -15.77 13.87
CA ASP A 631 15.92 -16.22 13.00
C ASP A 631 15.70 -15.91 11.52
N ALA A 632 14.46 -15.72 11.11
CA ALA A 632 14.11 -15.42 9.73
C ALA A 632 12.79 -14.65 9.63
N LEU A 633 12.68 -13.89 8.54
CA LEU A 633 11.46 -13.34 7.99
C LEU A 633 11.03 -14.21 6.81
N GLU A 634 9.85 -14.81 6.89
CA GLU A 634 9.25 -15.54 5.78
C GLU A 634 8.07 -14.75 5.22
N VAL A 635 8.01 -14.64 3.89
CA VAL A 635 6.93 -13.97 3.17
C VAL A 635 6.42 -14.86 2.05
N GLU A 636 5.16 -15.26 2.14
CA GLU A 636 4.45 -16.03 1.13
C GLU A 636 3.52 -15.13 0.33
N PHE A 637 3.71 -15.08 -0.98
CA PHE A 637 2.73 -14.52 -1.90
C PHE A 637 1.68 -15.58 -2.20
N VAL A 638 0.42 -15.26 -1.94
CA VAL A 638 -0.73 -16.11 -2.26
C VAL A 638 -1.47 -15.46 -3.42
N ALA A 639 -1.28 -16.01 -4.61
CA ALA A 639 -1.87 -15.50 -5.81
C ALA A 639 -3.22 -16.14 -6.11
N THR A 640 -4.18 -15.33 -6.51
CA THR A 640 -5.49 -15.74 -6.98
C THR A 640 -5.62 -15.47 -8.47
N PRO A 641 -6.55 -16.12 -9.19
CA PRO A 641 -6.97 -15.68 -10.50
C PRO A 641 -7.47 -14.23 -10.49
N ARG A 642 -7.61 -13.62 -11.68
CA ARG A 642 -8.21 -12.29 -11.82
C ARG A 642 -9.56 -12.26 -11.09
N PRO A 643 -9.78 -11.36 -10.13
CA PRO A 643 -10.95 -11.37 -9.26
C PRO A 643 -12.15 -10.70 -9.95
N GLN A 644 -12.57 -11.30 -11.07
CA GLN A 644 -13.63 -10.79 -11.97
C GLN A 644 -15.01 -11.37 -11.66
N ARG A 645 -15.10 -12.31 -10.72
CA ARG A 645 -16.34 -12.97 -10.31
C ARG A 645 -16.45 -12.92 -8.77
N PRO A 646 -17.67 -12.89 -8.22
CA PRO A 646 -17.87 -13.06 -6.79
C PRO A 646 -17.37 -14.45 -6.34
N ALA A 647 -17.10 -14.59 -5.04
CA ALA A 647 -16.72 -15.86 -4.45
C ALA A 647 -17.89 -16.87 -4.52
N GLU A 648 -17.59 -18.14 -4.82
CA GLU A 648 -18.56 -19.24 -4.79
C GLU A 648 -18.41 -20.01 -3.47
N GLY A 649 -19.34 -19.80 -2.52
CA GLY A 649 -19.34 -20.51 -1.23
C GLY A 649 -18.22 -20.09 -0.26
N GLU A 650 -18.04 -20.88 0.81
CA GLU A 650 -17.12 -20.56 1.91
C GLU A 650 -15.63 -20.66 1.53
N ALA A 651 -15.29 -21.50 0.53
CA ALA A 651 -13.92 -21.71 0.07
C ALA A 651 -13.35 -20.54 -0.76
N GLY A 652 -14.19 -19.59 -1.19
CA GLY A 652 -13.77 -18.40 -1.92
C GLY A 652 -13.33 -18.67 -3.35
N ILE A 653 -12.25 -18.01 -3.77
CA ILE A 653 -11.63 -18.12 -5.10
C ILE A 653 -10.49 -19.18 -5.05
N PRO A 654 -10.24 -19.97 -6.13
CA PRO A 654 -9.15 -20.94 -6.13
C PRO A 654 -7.77 -20.27 -6.01
N LEU A 655 -6.78 -21.06 -5.59
CA LEU A 655 -5.38 -20.68 -5.62
C LEU A 655 -4.90 -20.71 -7.07
N ALA A 656 -4.25 -19.64 -7.53
CA ALA A 656 -3.51 -19.67 -8.79
C ALA A 656 -2.12 -20.27 -8.58
N TYR A 657 -1.38 -19.71 -7.61
CA TYR A 657 -0.11 -20.23 -7.14
C TYR A 657 0.22 -19.62 -5.78
N ARG A 658 1.21 -20.17 -5.07
CA ARG A 658 1.89 -19.48 -3.96
C ARG A 658 3.39 -19.62 -4.07
N VAL A 659 4.12 -18.60 -3.64
CA VAL A 659 5.60 -18.62 -3.57
C VAL A 659 6.04 -18.04 -2.23
N ALA A 660 6.79 -18.82 -1.47
CA ALA A 660 7.34 -18.41 -0.19
C ALA A 660 8.83 -18.10 -0.29
N HIS A 661 9.20 -16.96 0.29
CA HIS A 661 10.56 -16.50 0.43
C HIS A 661 10.98 -16.51 1.89
N ARG A 662 12.25 -16.82 2.14
CA ARG A 662 12.88 -16.77 3.45
C ARG A 662 14.06 -15.82 3.40
N LEU A 663 14.08 -14.89 4.33
CA LEU A 663 15.15 -13.93 4.56
C LEU A 663 15.75 -14.25 5.93
N PRO A 664 16.88 -14.98 6.01
CA PRO A 664 17.59 -15.20 7.26
C PRO A 664 18.05 -13.88 7.87
N ALA A 665 18.02 -13.77 9.20
CA ALA A 665 18.55 -12.60 9.90
C ALA A 665 20.07 -12.48 9.67
N TRP A 666 20.57 -11.25 9.60
CA TRP A 666 21.98 -10.94 9.37
C TRP A 666 22.53 -9.94 10.39
N SER A 667 23.85 -9.99 10.53
CA SER A 667 24.65 -9.11 11.39
C SER A 667 25.28 -7.97 10.59
N PRO A 668 25.68 -6.86 11.23
CA PRO A 668 26.38 -5.77 10.54
C PRO A 668 27.59 -6.28 9.75
N GLY A 669 27.73 -5.80 8.51
CA GLY A 669 28.78 -6.23 7.57
C GLY A 669 28.46 -7.51 6.78
N GLN A 670 27.38 -8.22 7.08
CA GLN A 670 26.89 -9.34 6.26
C GLN A 670 25.90 -8.85 5.20
N THR A 671 25.99 -9.42 4.00
CA THR A 671 25.03 -9.18 2.92
C THR A 671 23.75 -9.99 3.18
N PRO A 672 22.56 -9.38 3.13
CA PRO A 672 21.30 -10.12 3.21
C PRO A 672 21.17 -11.12 2.06
N ARG A 673 20.49 -12.24 2.31
CA ARG A 673 20.21 -13.29 1.33
C ARG A 673 18.73 -13.59 1.31
N LEU A 674 18.16 -13.75 0.12
CA LEU A 674 16.76 -14.07 -0.06
C LEU A 674 16.64 -15.43 -0.76
N GLU A 675 16.00 -16.37 -0.08
CA GLU A 675 15.84 -17.75 -0.53
C GLU A 675 14.40 -17.99 -0.93
N ARG A 676 14.15 -18.69 -2.04
CA ARG A 676 12.81 -19.21 -2.35
C ARG A 676 12.69 -20.59 -1.72
N ILE A 677 11.77 -20.76 -0.78
CA ILE A 677 11.67 -21.97 0.06
C ILE A 677 10.46 -22.84 -0.25
N ARG A 678 9.49 -22.33 -1.02
CA ARG A 678 8.29 -23.08 -1.40
C ARG A 678 7.67 -22.49 -2.65
N GLN A 679 7.15 -23.37 -3.50
CA GLN A 679 6.28 -23.00 -4.61
C GLN A 679 5.21 -24.07 -4.80
N GLU A 680 3.96 -23.65 -4.93
CA GLU A 680 2.82 -24.48 -5.34
C GLU A 680 2.14 -23.77 -6.51
N GLY A 681 1.89 -24.48 -7.60
CA GLY A 681 1.45 -23.87 -8.86
C GLY A 681 2.58 -23.13 -9.60
N HIS A 682 2.23 -22.44 -10.67
CA HIS A 682 3.19 -21.74 -11.53
C HIS A 682 2.70 -20.35 -11.90
N ALA A 683 3.54 -19.34 -11.64
CA ALA A 683 3.34 -17.98 -12.13
C ALA A 683 3.77 -17.91 -13.61
N PRO A 684 2.92 -17.42 -14.53
CA PRO A 684 3.24 -17.36 -15.97
C PRO A 684 4.51 -16.54 -16.26
N LEU A 685 5.45 -17.14 -17.00
CA LEU A 685 6.71 -16.51 -17.43
C LEU A 685 7.55 -15.90 -16.30
N VAL A 686 7.35 -16.37 -15.06
CA VAL A 686 8.27 -16.11 -13.95
C VAL A 686 9.32 -17.21 -13.93
N LEU A 687 10.15 -17.20 -14.98
CA LEU A 687 11.14 -18.22 -15.24
C LEU A 687 12.25 -18.15 -14.19
N GLU A 688 12.60 -19.27 -13.58
CA GLU A 688 13.81 -19.33 -12.77
C GLU A 688 15.00 -19.62 -13.70
N LEU A 689 16.12 -18.97 -13.44
CA LEU A 689 17.39 -19.60 -13.77
C LEU A 689 17.49 -20.71 -12.73
N ASP A 690 17.42 -21.98 -13.14
CA ASP A 690 17.69 -23.08 -12.21
C ASP A 690 18.97 -22.74 -11.45
N ALA A 691 18.88 -22.71 -10.12
CA ALA A 691 20.05 -22.62 -9.26
C ALA A 691 20.78 -23.97 -9.29
N THR A 692 21.24 -24.41 -10.45
CA THR A 692 22.09 -25.59 -10.61
C THR A 692 23.08 -25.41 -11.76
N ALA A 693 24.24 -24.85 -11.44
CA ALA A 693 25.56 -25.32 -11.88
C ALA A 693 26.63 -24.79 -10.90
#